data_AF-A0AAU6RNG3-F1
#
_entry.id   AF-A0AAU6RNG3-F1
#
_cell.length_a   1.000
_cell.length_b   1.000
_cell.length_c   1.000
_cell.angle_alpha   90.00
_cell.angle_beta   90.00
_cell.angle_gamma   90.00
#
_symmetry.space_group_name_H-M   'P 1'
#
loop_
_entity.id
_entity.type
_entity.pdbx_description
1 polymer ?
#
loop_
_entity_poly.entity_id
_entity_poly.type
_entity_poly.pdbx_seq_one_letter_code
_entity_poly.pdbx_strand_id
1 'polypeptide(L)'
;MKTYTKSEFRKVLETKLMNKRTATLEESTDNDIFYAICSILKDEINQAGVDTRHHNIEAKRRQINYLSMEFLIGRLIESNLLNAGLLDVCNEVLTELGRDPKKIYSEENDAGLGNGGLGRLAACFLDSIASLGYMGNGFGIRYRYGLFEQRIVNGTQIELPDNWLQEVYPWETRRIEEAVPVNFGGQVTSEVLEDGNLKFTYSNQETVLAVPYDVGVVGYDNDNVNQLRLWSAELPHDTIDHGDNKNRLEHMQSVERISGFLYPDDSTEEGRFLRLKQQYFLVSSTIQTLINQFKERYQLPVTDFHKYHCIQINDTHPTFGIPELMRILMDEEGLGWDDAWHITTHTFAYTNHTIMQEALEKWPVYQVQNVNPRIFMIINEINERFCKSVYEAHPEMRDKIGDLAVISNNVVHMSKLAIVGSFSVNGVAALHSEIIKDYTFNDFYKLTPEKFNNKTNGITHRRWLMTSNPELSNLISDTIGNNWVKHPQELTQLMHYYNDDAFLDRLAEVKLHNKKALKEVIYNKTGIEVDEHSVFDVQVKRLHEYKRQLLNLLRIIYLYNEIKRKPSIKIQPITFIFGAKAAPGYHIAKEVIKLIHAVANVVNNDTDVDNRIKVVFLENYNVTLAEDIMPAAEISEQISTASMEASGTGNMKMMMNGAITLGTMDGANVEIAELVGKENIFIFGLSSEEVINYQLNGGYRAEDIYKTDSRVKNAMDALINEQFGRNYAFNDLYYHVLTNNDPYFLLKDFNSYVDIHLTAMATYQDKRKWNQMSLTNIMKSGQFSSDRTIQQYATDIWKLN
;
A
#
# COMPACT_ATOMS: atom_id res chain seq x y z
N MET A 1 27.79 1.43 9.46
CA MET A 1 27.90 2.71 8.74
C MET A 1 28.73 3.65 9.58
N LYS A 2 29.42 4.59 8.93
CA LYS A 2 30.30 5.52 9.63
C LYS A 2 29.47 6.56 10.40
N THR A 3 29.79 6.74 11.67
CA THR A 3 29.32 7.90 12.45
C THR A 3 30.17 9.12 12.12
N TYR A 4 29.54 10.29 11.97
CA TYR A 4 30.25 11.53 11.71
C TYR A 4 30.10 12.49 12.89
N THR A 5 31.19 13.13 13.28
CA THR A 5 31.08 14.40 13.99
C THR A 5 30.57 15.48 13.04
N LYS A 6 30.00 16.54 13.60
CA LYS A 6 29.51 17.69 12.83
C LYS A 6 30.54 18.31 11.88
N SER A 7 31.79 18.46 12.35
CA SER A 7 32.88 19.00 11.52
C SER A 7 33.24 18.05 10.36
N GLU A 8 33.23 16.74 10.61
CA GLU A 8 33.48 15.74 9.56
C GLU A 8 32.36 15.71 8.53
N PHE A 9 31.09 15.72 8.98
CA PHE A 9 29.93 15.72 8.08
C PHE A 9 29.95 16.95 7.18
N ARG A 10 30.20 18.14 7.74
CA ARG A 10 30.34 19.39 6.98
C ARG A 10 31.43 19.30 5.92
N LYS A 11 32.62 18.80 6.28
CA LYS A 11 33.74 18.65 5.33
C LYS A 11 33.42 17.67 4.20
N VAL A 12 32.73 16.57 4.52
CA VAL A 12 32.30 15.60 3.51
C VAL A 12 31.23 16.22 2.60
N LEU A 13 30.28 16.99 3.15
CA LEU A 13 29.28 17.72 2.37
C LEU A 13 29.92 18.71 1.40
N GLU A 14 30.86 19.54 1.87
CA GLU A 14 31.65 20.45 1.04
C GLU A 14 32.37 19.71 -0.10
N THR A 15 32.99 18.58 0.23
CA THR A 15 33.70 17.73 -0.76
C THR A 15 32.74 17.16 -1.81
N LYS A 16 31.54 16.74 -1.40
CA LYS A 16 30.53 16.18 -2.31
C LYS A 16 29.92 17.26 -3.20
N LEU A 17 29.66 18.46 -2.68
CA LEU A 17 29.22 19.60 -3.47
C LEU A 17 30.24 19.94 -4.56
N MET A 18 31.53 20.05 -4.21
CA MET A 18 32.58 20.31 -5.20
C MET A 18 32.68 19.21 -6.25
N ASN A 19 32.66 17.94 -5.84
CA ASN A 19 32.94 16.81 -6.74
C ASN A 19 31.74 16.34 -7.57
N LYS A 20 30.50 16.56 -7.09
CA LYS A 20 29.28 16.06 -7.72
C LYS A 20 28.41 17.16 -8.31
N ARG A 21 28.51 18.38 -7.80
CA ARG A 21 27.68 19.53 -8.20
C ARG A 21 28.50 20.70 -8.75
N THR A 22 29.83 20.64 -8.66
CA THR A 22 30.73 21.71 -9.11
C THR A 22 30.38 23.06 -8.44
N ALA A 23 30.00 23.00 -7.16
CA ALA A 23 29.58 24.16 -6.39
C ALA A 23 30.30 24.21 -5.03
N THR A 24 30.55 25.42 -4.54
CA THR A 24 30.91 25.68 -3.13
C THR A 24 29.66 25.72 -2.25
N LEU A 25 29.81 25.79 -0.92
CA LEU A 25 28.66 25.95 -0.02
C LEU A 25 27.91 27.26 -0.28
N GLU A 26 28.64 28.34 -0.53
CA GLU A 26 28.09 29.67 -0.77
C GLU A 26 27.31 29.76 -2.09
N GLU A 27 27.73 29.01 -3.11
CA GLU A 27 27.11 29.01 -4.44
C GLU A 27 26.02 27.95 -4.60
N SER A 28 25.93 26.99 -3.68
CA SER A 28 25.03 25.83 -3.79
C SER A 28 23.54 26.21 -3.65
N THR A 29 22.73 25.64 -4.53
CA THR A 29 21.26 25.63 -4.39
C THR A 29 20.81 24.59 -3.37
N ASP A 30 19.55 24.67 -2.93
CA ASP A 30 18.97 23.65 -2.04
C ASP A 30 19.00 22.26 -2.69
N ASN A 31 18.75 22.21 -4.02
CA ASN A 31 18.88 21.00 -4.84
C ASN A 31 20.31 20.43 -4.85
N ASP A 32 21.34 21.28 -4.95
CA ASP A 32 22.74 20.82 -4.92
C ASP A 32 23.09 20.19 -3.57
N ILE A 33 22.66 20.82 -2.47
CA ILE A 33 22.84 20.31 -1.11
C ILE A 33 22.12 18.96 -0.94
N PHE A 34 20.88 18.87 -1.41
CA PHE A 34 20.10 17.62 -1.43
C PHE A 34 20.88 16.48 -2.12
N TYR A 35 21.32 16.68 -3.37
CA TYR A 35 22.07 15.64 -4.09
C TYR A 35 23.42 15.32 -3.45
N ALA A 36 24.08 16.30 -2.83
CA ALA A 36 25.31 16.07 -2.10
C ALA A 36 25.08 15.16 -0.88
N ILE A 37 24.04 15.43 -0.07
CA ILE A 37 23.63 14.57 1.06
C ILE A 37 23.29 13.16 0.58
N CYS A 38 22.49 13.04 -0.49
CA CYS A 38 22.16 11.75 -1.09
C CYS A 38 23.42 10.98 -1.52
N SER A 39 24.44 11.66 -2.04
CA SER A 39 25.71 11.01 -2.40
C SER A 39 26.52 10.55 -1.18
N ILE A 40 26.43 11.24 -0.03
CA ILE A 40 27.06 10.78 1.22
C ILE A 40 26.39 9.48 1.67
N LEU A 41 25.07 9.50 1.78
CA LEU A 41 24.29 8.33 2.18
C LEU A 41 24.49 7.16 1.24
N LYS A 42 24.49 7.40 -0.08
CA LYS A 42 24.67 6.33 -1.06
C LYS A 42 26.00 5.61 -0.93
N ASP A 43 27.08 6.32 -0.61
CA ASP A 43 28.38 5.68 -0.37
C ASP A 43 28.31 4.73 0.85
N GLU A 44 27.73 5.20 1.96
CA GLU A 44 27.57 4.41 3.19
C GLU A 44 26.63 3.21 2.98
N ILE A 45 25.49 3.42 2.31
CA ILE A 45 24.51 2.39 1.99
C ILE A 45 25.10 1.32 1.07
N ASN A 46 25.85 1.72 0.04
CA ASN A 46 26.47 0.77 -0.88
C ASN A 46 27.53 -0.08 -0.19
N GLN A 47 28.37 0.53 0.66
CA GLN A 47 29.38 -0.21 1.43
C GLN A 47 28.71 -1.21 2.38
N ALA A 48 27.75 -0.76 3.19
CA ALA A 48 27.01 -1.61 4.11
C ALA A 48 26.22 -2.72 3.39
N GLY A 49 25.68 -2.45 2.20
CA GLY A 49 25.00 -3.44 1.37
C GLY A 49 25.91 -4.54 0.83
N VAL A 50 27.15 -4.19 0.45
CA VAL A 50 28.17 -5.20 0.08
C VAL A 50 28.49 -6.10 1.27
N ASP A 51 28.74 -5.49 2.43
CA ASP A 51 29.10 -6.21 3.66
C ASP A 51 27.94 -7.13 4.12
N THR A 52 26.71 -6.61 4.13
CA THR A 52 25.47 -7.36 4.41
C THR A 52 25.35 -8.58 3.50
N ARG A 53 25.53 -8.39 2.19
CA ARG A 53 25.41 -9.47 1.20
C ARG A 53 26.49 -10.54 1.42
N HIS A 54 27.73 -10.15 1.65
CA HIS A 54 28.82 -11.12 1.91
C HIS A 54 28.54 -11.93 3.17
N HIS A 55 28.19 -11.26 4.27
CA HIS A 55 27.87 -11.92 5.53
C HIS A 55 26.74 -12.95 5.37
N ASN A 56 25.66 -12.58 4.68
CA ASN A 56 24.50 -13.45 4.49
C ASN A 56 24.81 -14.68 3.61
N ILE A 57 25.63 -14.51 2.57
CA ILE A 57 26.07 -15.63 1.70
C ILE A 57 26.96 -16.59 2.49
N GLU A 58 27.95 -16.08 3.23
CA GLU A 58 28.85 -16.89 4.06
C GLU A 58 28.09 -17.67 5.13
N ALA A 59 27.12 -17.02 5.79
CA ALA A 59 26.25 -17.65 6.78
C ALA A 59 25.17 -18.56 6.17
N LYS A 60 25.08 -18.63 4.83
CA LYS A 60 24.09 -19.44 4.08
C LYS A 60 22.66 -19.22 4.58
N ARG A 61 22.31 -17.96 4.89
CA ARG A 61 21.00 -17.63 5.46
C ARG A 61 19.90 -17.83 4.43
N ARG A 62 18.76 -18.34 4.89
CA ARG A 62 17.53 -18.35 4.09
C ARG A 62 17.09 -16.91 3.84
N GLN A 63 16.65 -16.61 2.62
CA GLN A 63 16.22 -15.28 2.21
C GLN A 63 14.75 -15.22 1.85
N ILE A 64 14.09 -14.13 2.23
CA ILE A 64 12.73 -13.82 1.78
C ILE A 64 12.76 -12.91 0.56
N ASN A 65 11.98 -13.26 -0.47
CA ASN A 65 11.81 -12.48 -1.69
C ASN A 65 10.36 -12.01 -1.75
N TYR A 66 10.13 -10.72 -1.54
CA TYR A 66 8.80 -10.12 -1.47
C TYR A 66 8.42 -9.54 -2.82
N LEU A 67 7.48 -10.17 -3.53
CA LEU A 67 7.06 -9.74 -4.86
C LEU A 67 5.79 -8.91 -4.74
N SER A 68 5.82 -7.69 -5.27
CA SER A 68 4.67 -6.78 -5.26
C SER A 68 4.64 -5.95 -6.52
N MET A 69 3.44 -5.71 -7.05
CA MET A 69 3.24 -4.75 -8.15
C MET A 69 3.41 -3.30 -7.68
N GLU A 70 3.34 -3.03 -6.38
CA GLU A 70 3.55 -1.68 -5.86
C GLU A 70 4.43 -1.66 -4.61
N PHE A 71 5.25 -0.61 -4.52
CA PHE A 71 6.04 -0.22 -3.36
C PHE A 71 5.90 1.30 -3.16
N LEU A 72 5.02 1.72 -2.27
CA LEU A 72 4.78 3.13 -2.00
C LEU A 72 5.80 3.65 -0.97
N ILE A 73 7.07 3.75 -1.37
CA ILE A 73 8.20 4.03 -0.46
C ILE A 73 8.24 5.47 0.06
N GLY A 74 7.72 6.44 -0.71
CA GLY A 74 7.80 7.87 -0.41
C GLY A 74 9.22 8.42 -0.61
N ARG A 75 9.49 9.61 -0.07
CA ARG A 75 10.84 10.20 -0.01
C ARG A 75 11.75 9.35 0.90
N LEU A 76 12.98 9.09 0.48
CA LEU A 76 13.93 8.25 1.22
C LEU A 76 14.95 9.07 2.03
N ILE A 77 15.18 10.35 1.75
CA ILE A 77 16.24 11.12 2.42
C ILE A 77 16.12 11.11 3.94
N GLU A 78 14.96 11.47 4.49
CA GLU A 78 14.73 11.56 5.93
C GLU A 78 14.80 10.17 6.59
N SER A 79 14.23 9.17 5.93
CA SER A 79 14.26 7.76 6.34
C SER A 79 15.67 7.19 6.38
N ASN A 80 16.47 7.45 5.34
CA ASN A 80 17.85 6.95 5.25
C ASN A 80 18.76 7.68 6.23
N LEU A 81 18.60 9.00 6.40
CA LEU A 81 19.29 9.75 7.43
C LEU A 81 18.97 9.21 8.83
N LEU A 82 17.70 8.95 9.13
CA LEU A 82 17.27 8.41 10.40
C LEU A 82 17.87 7.01 10.64
N ASN A 83 17.68 6.09 9.70
CA ASN A 83 18.10 4.71 9.86
C ASN A 83 19.63 4.57 9.90
N ALA A 84 20.37 5.45 9.23
CA ALA A 84 21.84 5.52 9.29
C ALA A 84 22.38 6.24 10.54
N GLY A 85 21.52 6.81 11.39
CA GLY A 85 21.94 7.59 12.57
C GLY A 85 22.59 8.94 12.22
N LEU A 86 22.27 9.50 11.05
CA LEU A 86 22.86 10.75 10.51
C LEU A 86 21.89 11.94 10.47
N LEU A 87 20.62 11.75 10.84
CA LEU A 87 19.60 12.80 10.75
C LEU A 87 19.94 14.03 11.60
N ASP A 88 20.28 13.84 12.88
CA ASP A 88 20.54 14.96 13.79
C ASP A 88 21.78 15.76 13.36
N VAL A 89 22.89 15.08 13.06
CA VAL A 89 24.11 15.75 12.60
C VAL A 89 23.91 16.47 11.27
N CYS A 90 23.10 15.92 10.36
CA CYS A 90 22.75 16.58 9.11
C CYS A 90 21.92 17.84 9.35
N ASN A 91 20.88 17.75 10.17
CA ASN A 91 20.02 18.88 10.55
C ASN A 91 20.80 20.01 11.22
N GLU A 92 21.70 19.68 12.14
CA GLU A 92 22.56 20.65 12.81
C GLU A 92 23.48 21.38 11.83
N VAL A 93 24.11 20.66 10.90
CA VAL A 93 24.99 21.26 9.88
C VAL A 93 24.19 22.17 8.96
N LEU A 94 23.01 21.74 8.48
CA LEU A 94 22.15 22.55 7.61
C LEU A 94 21.70 23.85 8.31
N THR A 95 21.31 23.75 9.59
CA THR A 95 20.90 24.90 10.39
C THR A 95 22.04 25.90 10.58
N GLU A 96 23.27 25.44 10.84
CA GLU A 96 24.45 26.32 10.91
C GLU A 96 24.78 27.02 9.59
N LEU A 97 24.46 26.38 8.47
CA LEU A 97 24.60 26.96 7.14
C LEU A 97 23.44 27.93 6.80
N GLY A 98 22.52 28.16 7.74
CA GLY A 98 21.35 29.03 7.54
C GLY A 98 20.30 28.42 6.61
N ARG A 99 20.30 27.09 6.44
CA ARG A 99 19.33 26.35 5.61
C ARG A 99 18.31 25.65 6.49
N ASP A 100 17.07 25.56 5.99
CA ASP A 100 16.00 24.79 6.62
C ASP A 100 16.05 23.34 6.12
N PRO A 101 16.32 22.34 6.99
CA PRO A 101 16.37 20.95 6.57
C PRO A 101 15.12 20.47 5.84
N LYS A 102 13.92 20.90 6.28
CA LYS A 102 12.66 20.48 5.64
C LYS A 102 12.58 20.94 4.19
N LYS A 103 13.09 22.14 3.88
CA LYS A 103 13.16 22.64 2.50
C LYS A 103 14.12 21.83 1.65
N ILE A 104 15.32 21.53 2.16
CA ILE A 104 16.28 20.68 1.46
C ILE A 104 15.69 19.29 1.17
N TYR A 105 15.00 18.69 2.14
CA TYR A 105 14.38 17.37 1.98
C TYR A 105 13.16 17.40 1.05
N SER A 106 12.52 18.56 0.86
CA SER A 106 11.40 18.75 -0.07
C SER A 106 11.81 18.81 -1.54
N GLU A 107 13.12 18.90 -1.84
CA GLU A 107 13.66 18.77 -3.20
C GLU A 107 13.50 17.34 -3.75
N GLU A 108 13.30 16.34 -2.87
CA GLU A 108 13.03 14.97 -3.28
C GLU A 108 11.58 14.78 -3.71
N ASN A 109 11.36 14.23 -4.92
CA ASN A 109 10.04 13.76 -5.33
C ASN A 109 9.75 12.37 -4.75
N ASP A 110 8.50 12.11 -4.33
CA ASP A 110 8.05 10.75 -3.99
C ASP A 110 8.27 9.82 -5.19
N ALA A 111 8.83 8.63 -4.94
CA ALA A 111 8.97 7.64 -6.00
C ALA A 111 7.59 7.11 -6.44
N GLY A 112 7.28 7.28 -7.73
CA GLY A 112 6.05 6.80 -8.38
C GLY A 112 6.01 5.29 -8.54
N LEU A 113 6.14 4.53 -7.45
CA LEU A 113 6.27 3.07 -7.45
C LEU A 113 5.07 2.37 -6.79
N GLY A 114 4.07 3.10 -6.32
CA GLY A 114 2.88 2.53 -5.72
C GLY A 114 1.69 3.47 -5.70
N ASN A 115 0.54 2.95 -5.28
CA ASN A 115 -0.71 3.70 -5.17
C ASN A 115 -1.29 3.66 -3.75
N GLY A 116 -1.49 2.46 -3.20
CA GLY A 116 -2.36 2.27 -2.05
C GLY A 116 -1.73 1.63 -0.81
N GLY A 117 -2.61 1.07 0.02
CA GLY A 117 -2.25 0.38 1.26
C GLY A 117 -1.37 -0.86 1.03
N LEU A 118 -1.56 -1.59 -0.07
CA LEU A 118 -0.76 -2.77 -0.41
C LEU A 118 0.71 -2.38 -0.64
N GLY A 119 0.96 -1.35 -1.43
CA GLY A 119 2.32 -0.85 -1.70
C GLY A 119 2.94 -0.19 -0.49
N ARG A 120 2.14 0.46 0.36
CA ARG A 120 2.64 1.06 1.60
C ARG A 120 2.99 0.01 2.64
N LEU A 121 2.22 -1.09 2.70
CA LEU A 121 2.52 -2.25 3.52
C LEU A 121 3.84 -2.89 3.08
N ALA A 122 4.00 -3.14 1.77
CA ALA A 122 5.25 -3.68 1.22
C ALA A 122 6.46 -2.81 1.61
N ALA A 123 6.33 -1.48 1.53
CA ALA A 123 7.38 -0.57 1.96
C ALA A 123 7.65 -0.60 3.49
N CYS A 124 6.61 -0.70 4.33
CA CYS A 124 6.80 -0.90 5.78
C CYS A 124 7.49 -2.24 6.09
N PHE A 125 7.14 -3.30 5.36
CA PHE A 125 7.72 -4.63 5.52
C PHE A 125 9.20 -4.64 5.15
N LEU A 126 9.60 -4.03 4.04
CA LEU A 126 11.01 -3.94 3.67
C LEU A 126 11.83 -3.23 4.75
N ASP A 127 11.33 -2.11 5.29
CA ASP A 127 11.98 -1.39 6.39
C ASP A 127 12.10 -2.25 7.66
N SER A 128 11.06 -3.00 8.04
CA SER A 128 11.09 -3.92 9.18
C SER A 128 12.00 -5.13 8.96
N ILE A 129 12.01 -5.73 7.77
CA ILE A 129 12.91 -6.84 7.43
C ILE A 129 14.36 -6.36 7.58
N ALA A 130 14.68 -5.18 7.06
CA ALA A 130 16.01 -4.60 7.19
C ALA A 130 16.37 -4.28 8.65
N SER A 131 15.46 -3.62 9.39
CA SER A 131 15.67 -3.20 10.78
C SER A 131 15.77 -4.36 11.77
N LEU A 132 15.18 -5.51 11.46
CA LEU A 132 15.30 -6.74 12.25
C LEU A 132 16.51 -7.60 11.86
N GLY A 133 17.31 -7.19 10.87
CA GLY A 133 18.51 -7.92 10.45
C GLY A 133 18.21 -9.20 9.66
N TYR A 134 17.01 -9.33 9.09
CA TYR A 134 16.66 -10.44 8.22
C TYR A 134 17.20 -10.20 6.80
N MET A 135 17.62 -11.29 6.14
CA MET A 135 17.96 -11.27 4.73
C MET A 135 16.67 -11.29 3.91
N GLY A 136 16.29 -10.16 3.32
CA GLY A 136 15.05 -10.10 2.56
C GLY A 136 14.94 -8.96 1.58
N ASN A 137 14.59 -9.28 0.34
CA ASN A 137 14.60 -8.35 -0.78
C ASN A 137 13.19 -8.14 -1.35
N GLY A 138 12.93 -6.93 -1.83
CA GLY A 138 11.71 -6.58 -2.56
C GLY A 138 11.92 -6.63 -4.07
N PHE A 139 10.92 -7.08 -4.81
CA PHE A 139 10.95 -7.12 -6.28
C PHE A 139 9.69 -6.47 -6.84
N GLY A 140 9.87 -5.45 -7.68
CA GLY A 140 8.80 -4.69 -8.33
C GLY A 140 9.19 -4.19 -9.72
N ILE A 141 8.33 -3.36 -10.31
CA ILE A 141 8.59 -2.73 -11.62
C ILE A 141 9.00 -1.27 -11.40
N ARG A 142 9.96 -0.79 -12.19
CA ARG A 142 10.41 0.60 -12.18
C ARG A 142 9.48 1.45 -13.06
N TYR A 143 8.30 1.80 -12.55
CA TYR A 143 7.32 2.60 -13.29
C TYR A 143 7.85 3.99 -13.62
N ARG A 144 7.79 4.36 -14.90
CA ARG A 144 8.23 5.68 -15.38
C ARG A 144 7.32 6.81 -14.95
N TYR A 145 6.01 6.54 -14.86
CA TYR A 145 4.98 7.56 -14.68
C TYR A 145 4.05 7.30 -13.49
N GLY A 146 4.46 6.40 -12.58
CA GLY A 146 3.66 5.96 -11.44
C GLY A 146 2.24 5.56 -11.80
N LEU A 147 1.29 5.87 -10.93
CA LEU A 147 -0.14 5.76 -11.25
C LEU A 147 -0.57 6.99 -12.08
N PHE A 148 -0.50 8.17 -11.46
CA PHE A 148 -0.65 9.50 -12.05
C PHE A 148 -0.46 10.56 -10.96
N GLU A 149 -0.07 11.76 -11.37
CA GLU A 149 -0.18 12.98 -10.61
C GLU A 149 -1.61 13.53 -10.71
N GLN A 150 -2.25 13.77 -9.57
CA GLN A 150 -3.63 14.25 -9.51
C GLN A 150 -3.64 15.78 -9.55
N ARG A 151 -4.45 16.36 -10.43
CA ARG A 151 -4.82 17.78 -10.38
C ARG A 151 -6.32 17.95 -10.31
N ILE A 152 -6.78 18.97 -9.59
CA ILE A 152 -8.19 19.32 -9.55
C ILE A 152 -8.44 20.57 -10.40
N VAL A 153 -9.25 20.43 -11.46
CA VAL A 153 -9.67 21.55 -12.31
C VAL A 153 -11.18 21.63 -12.30
N ASN A 154 -11.73 22.78 -11.87
CA ASN A 154 -13.17 22.99 -11.71
C ASN A 154 -13.85 21.88 -10.88
N GLY A 155 -13.20 21.47 -9.79
CA GLY A 155 -13.66 20.40 -8.90
C GLY A 155 -13.49 18.98 -9.46
N THR A 156 -13.02 18.81 -10.69
CA THR A 156 -12.88 17.48 -11.33
C THR A 156 -11.42 17.02 -11.29
N GLN A 157 -11.22 15.72 -11.00
CA GLN A 157 -9.91 15.10 -11.09
C GLN A 157 -9.43 15.01 -12.55
N ILE A 158 -8.20 15.45 -12.78
CA ILE A 158 -7.42 15.23 -14.01
C ILE A 158 -6.18 14.42 -13.65
N GLU A 159 -5.88 13.42 -14.48
CA GLU A 159 -4.69 12.59 -14.38
C GLU A 159 -3.57 13.13 -15.27
N LEU A 160 -2.43 13.46 -14.68
CA LEU A 160 -1.19 13.79 -15.38
C LEU A 160 -0.13 12.70 -15.14
N PRO A 161 0.84 12.49 -16.04
CA PRO A 161 1.95 11.57 -15.77
C PRO A 161 2.76 12.01 -14.54
N ASP A 162 3.05 11.08 -13.63
CA ASP A 162 3.88 11.35 -12.45
C ASP A 162 5.37 11.30 -12.82
N ASN A 163 5.97 12.47 -13.09
CA ASN A 163 7.33 12.59 -13.63
C ASN A 163 8.43 12.58 -12.56
N TRP A 164 8.35 11.68 -11.58
CA TRP A 164 9.35 11.56 -10.50
C TRP A 164 10.78 11.24 -11.00
N LEU A 165 10.92 10.72 -12.22
CA LEU A 165 12.18 10.43 -12.90
C LEU A 165 12.64 11.53 -13.88
N GLN A 166 12.07 12.74 -13.80
CA GLN A 166 12.52 13.86 -14.62
C GLN A 166 14.00 14.19 -14.35
N GLU A 167 14.40 14.09 -13.08
CA GLU A 167 15.81 14.12 -12.68
C GLU A 167 16.32 12.72 -12.34
N VAL A 168 17.64 12.59 -12.15
CA VAL A 168 18.25 11.33 -11.75
C VAL A 168 17.75 10.96 -10.36
N TYR A 169 17.08 9.81 -10.22
CA TYR A 169 16.72 9.29 -8.91
C TYR A 169 17.99 8.88 -8.15
N PRO A 170 18.37 9.56 -7.06
CA PRO A 170 19.71 9.42 -6.52
C PRO A 170 19.93 8.07 -5.83
N TRP A 171 18.87 7.37 -5.41
CA TRP A 171 18.96 6.17 -4.59
C TRP A 171 19.19 4.87 -5.37
N GLU A 172 18.92 4.86 -6.67
CA GLU A 172 18.99 3.62 -7.47
C GLU A 172 20.36 3.40 -8.13
N THR A 173 20.70 2.13 -8.35
CA THR A 173 21.87 1.75 -9.16
C THR A 173 21.41 0.86 -10.31
N ARG A 174 21.62 1.31 -11.54
CA ARG A 174 21.33 0.53 -12.74
C ARG A 174 22.34 -0.61 -12.89
N ARG A 175 21.86 -1.83 -13.14
CA ARG A 175 22.63 -3.07 -13.21
C ARG A 175 22.44 -3.78 -14.54
N ILE A 176 22.83 -3.14 -15.64
CA ILE A 176 22.63 -3.68 -17.00
C ILE A 176 23.34 -5.02 -17.22
N GLU A 177 24.42 -5.25 -16.49
CA GLU A 177 25.18 -6.50 -16.48
C GLU A 177 24.39 -7.69 -15.89
N GLU A 178 23.34 -7.43 -15.11
CA GLU A 178 22.44 -8.44 -14.54
C GLU A 178 21.10 -8.52 -15.29
N ALA A 179 20.99 -7.93 -16.48
CA ALA A 179 19.75 -7.93 -17.24
C ALA A 179 19.40 -9.33 -17.78
N VAL A 180 18.11 -9.68 -17.75
CA VAL A 180 17.61 -10.99 -18.20
C VAL A 180 16.57 -10.85 -19.31
N PRO A 181 16.56 -11.76 -20.31
CA PRO A 181 15.54 -11.75 -21.35
C PRO A 181 14.20 -12.31 -20.81
N VAL A 182 13.10 -11.65 -21.17
CA VAL A 182 11.74 -12.10 -20.90
C VAL A 182 11.02 -12.29 -22.23
N ASN A 183 10.53 -13.50 -22.47
CA ASN A 183 9.92 -13.89 -23.73
C ASN A 183 8.39 -13.96 -23.64
N PHE A 184 7.70 -13.33 -24.58
CA PHE A 184 6.24 -13.29 -24.68
C PHE A 184 5.74 -13.96 -25.96
N GLY A 185 4.54 -14.54 -25.87
CA GLY A 185 3.84 -15.16 -27.00
C GLY A 185 4.62 -16.32 -27.63
N GLY A 186 4.54 -16.40 -28.95
CA GLY A 186 5.17 -17.46 -29.75
C GLY A 186 4.41 -18.78 -29.76
N GLN A 187 5.10 -19.84 -30.15
CA GLN A 187 4.60 -21.21 -30.27
C GLN A 187 5.51 -22.17 -29.53
N VAL A 188 4.91 -23.22 -28.97
CA VAL A 188 5.60 -24.28 -28.24
C VAL A 188 5.28 -25.61 -28.89
N THR A 189 6.32 -26.37 -29.23
CA THR A 189 6.22 -27.75 -29.68
C THR A 189 6.86 -28.68 -28.65
N SER A 190 6.38 -29.91 -28.55
CA SER A 190 6.91 -30.93 -27.63
C SER A 190 7.38 -32.16 -28.40
N GLU A 191 8.53 -32.70 -28.01
CA GLU A 191 9.10 -33.95 -28.51
C GLU A 191 9.32 -34.92 -27.34
N VAL A 192 9.05 -36.21 -27.55
CA VAL A 192 9.41 -37.26 -26.60
C VAL A 192 10.83 -37.72 -26.91
N LEU A 193 11.74 -37.55 -25.95
CA LEU A 193 13.13 -37.98 -26.03
C LEU A 193 13.25 -39.51 -25.88
N GLU A 194 14.43 -40.05 -26.21
CA GLU A 194 14.71 -41.49 -26.16
C GLU A 194 14.56 -42.11 -24.76
N ASP A 195 14.75 -41.30 -23.71
CA ASP A 195 14.57 -41.69 -22.30
C ASP A 195 13.11 -41.58 -21.81
N GLY A 196 12.20 -41.14 -22.68
CA GLY A 196 10.77 -40.92 -22.38
C GLY A 196 10.44 -39.54 -21.84
N ASN A 197 11.43 -38.66 -21.63
CA ASN A 197 11.19 -37.29 -21.17
C ASN A 197 10.65 -36.39 -22.29
N LEU A 198 9.88 -35.35 -21.92
CA LEU A 198 9.40 -34.35 -22.87
C LEU A 198 10.39 -33.20 -23.00
N LYS A 199 10.76 -32.85 -24.22
CA LYS A 199 11.50 -31.63 -24.55
C LYS A 199 10.58 -30.62 -25.22
N PHE A 200 10.57 -29.40 -24.72
CA PHE A 200 9.81 -28.29 -25.30
C PHE A 200 10.71 -27.38 -26.13
N THR A 201 10.26 -27.00 -27.33
CA THR A 201 10.95 -26.06 -28.22
C THR A 201 10.08 -24.84 -28.45
N TYR A 202 10.69 -23.66 -28.39
CA TYR A 202 10.04 -22.37 -28.48
C TYR A 202 10.39 -21.68 -29.79
N SER A 203 9.41 -21.05 -30.45
CA SER A 203 9.62 -20.28 -31.68
C SER A 203 8.72 -19.05 -31.76
N ASN A 204 9.14 -18.02 -32.51
CA ASN A 204 8.38 -16.80 -32.78
C ASN A 204 8.00 -15.99 -31.51
N GLN A 205 8.87 -15.96 -30.51
CA GLN A 205 8.65 -15.19 -29.27
C GLN A 205 9.12 -13.73 -29.42
N GLU A 206 8.42 -12.82 -28.76
CA GLU A 206 8.85 -11.44 -28.57
C GLU A 206 9.76 -11.38 -27.33
N THR A 207 11.00 -10.92 -27.49
CA THR A 207 11.96 -10.79 -26.38
C THR A 207 12.07 -9.36 -25.90
N VAL A 208 11.85 -9.16 -24.60
CA VAL A 208 12.08 -7.90 -23.88
C VAL A 208 13.25 -8.09 -22.92
N LEU A 209 14.10 -7.08 -22.76
CA LEU A 209 15.16 -7.09 -21.77
C LEU A 209 14.65 -6.49 -20.44
N ALA A 210 14.74 -7.26 -19.35
CA ALA A 210 14.46 -6.77 -18.01
C ALA A 210 15.75 -6.26 -17.36
N VAL A 211 15.88 -4.94 -17.24
CA VAL A 211 17.06 -4.28 -16.67
C VAL A 211 16.82 -3.94 -15.19
N PRO A 212 17.64 -4.45 -14.26
CA PRO A 212 17.46 -4.18 -12.84
C PRO A 212 17.99 -2.80 -12.43
N TYR A 213 17.24 -2.17 -11.54
CA TYR A 213 17.59 -0.96 -10.81
C TYR A 213 17.45 -1.23 -9.31
N ASP A 214 18.56 -1.21 -8.59
CA ASP A 214 18.59 -1.57 -7.17
C ASP A 214 18.56 -0.34 -6.27
N VAL A 215 17.64 -0.32 -5.31
CA VAL A 215 17.54 0.67 -4.23
C VAL A 215 17.90 -0.01 -2.91
N GLY A 216 18.86 0.55 -2.17
CA GLY A 216 19.22 0.04 -0.85
C GLY A 216 18.14 0.34 0.20
N VAL A 217 17.72 -0.69 0.93
CA VAL A 217 16.77 -0.57 2.04
C VAL A 217 17.54 -0.66 3.35
N VAL A 218 17.66 0.48 4.04
CA VAL A 218 18.50 0.62 5.23
C VAL A 218 17.72 0.20 6.47
N GLY A 219 18.28 -0.73 7.25
CA GLY A 219 17.76 -1.09 8.57
C GLY A 219 18.08 -0.03 9.62
N TYR A 220 17.17 0.20 10.55
CA TYR A 220 17.37 1.15 11.64
C TYR A 220 18.45 0.65 12.61
N ASP A 221 19.54 1.42 12.75
CA ASP A 221 20.59 1.25 13.77
C ASP A 221 21.18 -0.18 13.85
N ASN A 222 21.46 -0.79 12.69
CA ASN A 222 22.00 -2.16 12.64
C ASN A 222 22.92 -2.49 11.45
N ASP A 223 23.28 -1.50 10.62
CA ASP A 223 24.12 -1.64 9.41
C ASP A 223 23.63 -2.64 8.33
N ASN A 224 22.48 -3.27 8.53
CA ASN A 224 21.91 -4.22 7.60
C ASN A 224 21.23 -3.46 6.45
N VAL A 225 21.69 -3.70 5.22
CA VAL A 225 21.12 -3.10 4.02
C VAL A 225 20.65 -4.19 3.07
N ASN A 226 19.33 -4.26 2.90
CA ASN A 226 18.67 -5.13 1.93
C ASN A 226 18.45 -4.41 0.60
N GLN A 227 17.86 -5.09 -0.38
CA GLN A 227 17.61 -4.53 -1.72
C GLN A 227 16.12 -4.49 -2.08
N LEU A 228 15.69 -3.37 -2.64
CA LEU A 228 14.49 -3.28 -3.49
C LEU A 228 14.97 -3.24 -4.94
N ARG A 229 14.74 -4.33 -5.68
CA ARG A 229 15.06 -4.45 -7.10
C ARG A 229 13.85 -4.11 -7.95
N LEU A 230 14.03 -3.14 -8.85
CA LEU A 230 12.98 -2.63 -9.73
C LEU A 230 13.34 -2.92 -11.19
N TRP A 231 12.43 -3.55 -11.92
CA TRP A 231 12.64 -3.96 -13.31
C TRP A 231 12.19 -2.87 -14.30
N SER A 232 13.10 -2.45 -15.18
CA SER A 232 12.82 -1.60 -16.34
C SER A 232 12.74 -2.46 -17.59
N ALA A 233 11.69 -2.29 -18.39
CA ALA A 233 11.54 -2.98 -19.67
C ALA A 233 12.25 -2.19 -20.77
N GLU A 234 13.21 -2.83 -21.44
CA GLU A 234 14.05 -2.23 -22.48
C GLU A 234 14.17 -3.18 -23.70
N LEU A 235 14.56 -2.64 -24.85
CA LEU A 235 14.86 -3.45 -26.04
C LEU A 235 16.30 -4.02 -25.97
N PRO A 236 16.54 -5.27 -26.39
CA PRO A 236 17.89 -5.81 -26.55
C PRO A 236 18.71 -4.99 -27.56
N HIS A 237 19.98 -4.70 -27.25
CA HIS A 237 20.87 -3.89 -28.09
C HIS A 237 21.07 -4.44 -29.52
N ASP A 238 21.07 -5.77 -29.67
CA ASP A 238 21.35 -6.47 -30.94
C ASP A 238 20.09 -6.83 -31.74
N THR A 239 18.97 -6.12 -31.55
CA THR A 239 17.78 -6.28 -32.41
C THR A 239 18.09 -5.72 -33.82
N ILE A 240 18.74 -6.56 -34.64
CA ILE A 240 18.97 -6.36 -36.07
C ILE A 240 17.67 -6.63 -36.80
N ASP A 241 17.26 -5.62 -37.55
CA ASP A 241 16.04 -5.54 -38.31
C ASP A 241 16.04 -6.53 -39.49
N HIS A 242 15.50 -7.73 -39.26
CA HIS A 242 15.26 -8.71 -40.32
C HIS A 242 13.84 -8.55 -40.88
N GLY A 243 13.61 -7.41 -41.53
CA GLY A 243 12.61 -7.26 -42.59
C GLY A 243 11.14 -7.31 -42.18
N ASP A 244 10.61 -6.21 -41.66
CA ASP A 244 9.38 -5.54 -42.15
C ASP A 244 9.19 -4.21 -41.39
N ASN A 245 10.17 -3.31 -41.50
CA ASN A 245 10.27 -2.15 -40.63
C ASN A 245 9.37 -0.99 -41.09
N LYS A 246 8.06 -1.14 -40.86
CA LYS A 246 7.23 -0.01 -40.46
C LYS A 246 7.13 -0.06 -38.94
N ASN A 247 7.99 0.73 -38.32
CA ASN A 247 7.84 1.33 -36.99
C ASN A 247 8.55 0.68 -35.78
N ARG A 248 9.90 0.55 -35.84
CA ARG A 248 10.78 0.35 -34.66
C ARG A 248 10.43 1.26 -33.47
N LEU A 249 9.97 2.49 -33.73
CA LEU A 249 9.53 3.43 -32.70
C LEU A 249 8.28 2.93 -31.97
N GLU A 250 7.27 2.43 -32.69
CA GLU A 250 6.06 1.84 -32.07
C GLU A 250 6.43 0.61 -31.24
N HIS A 251 7.33 -0.25 -31.73
CA HIS A 251 7.79 -1.40 -30.97
C HIS A 251 8.51 -0.99 -29.68
N MET A 252 9.42 -0.02 -29.75
CA MET A 252 10.09 0.54 -28.57
C MET A 252 9.09 1.11 -27.56
N GLN A 253 8.10 1.88 -28.03
CA GLN A 253 7.02 2.40 -27.19
C GLN A 253 6.19 1.28 -26.56
N SER A 254 5.93 0.18 -27.28
CA SER A 254 5.19 -0.97 -26.74
C SER A 254 5.93 -1.67 -25.60
N VAL A 255 7.26 -1.78 -25.69
CA VAL A 255 8.11 -2.35 -24.64
C VAL A 255 8.20 -1.42 -23.44
N GLU A 256 8.41 -0.13 -23.67
CA GLU A 256 8.47 0.87 -22.59
C GLU A 256 7.17 0.91 -21.79
N ARG A 257 6.00 0.70 -22.43
CA ARG A 257 4.69 0.65 -21.76
C ARG A 257 4.60 -0.43 -20.68
N ILE A 258 5.36 -1.53 -20.78
CA ILE A 258 5.41 -2.58 -19.74
C ILE A 258 5.90 -1.98 -18.40
N SER A 259 6.87 -1.08 -18.44
CA SER A 259 7.36 -0.35 -17.24
C SER A 259 6.89 1.10 -17.20
N GLY A 260 5.79 1.42 -17.89
CA GLY A 260 5.26 2.78 -18.01
C GLY A 260 4.46 3.21 -16.78
N PHE A 261 3.17 2.83 -16.76
CA PHE A 261 2.23 3.16 -15.70
C PHE A 261 1.93 1.95 -14.80
N LEU A 262 1.73 2.22 -13.52
CA LEU A 262 1.18 1.28 -12.54
C LEU A 262 -0.33 1.15 -12.75
N TYR A 263 -0.85 -0.08 -12.77
CA TYR A 263 -2.27 -0.38 -13.01
C TYR A 263 -2.84 0.34 -14.24
N PRO A 264 -2.34 0.02 -15.45
CA PRO A 264 -2.88 0.59 -16.67
C PRO A 264 -4.38 0.31 -16.78
N ASP A 265 -5.12 1.22 -17.41
CA ASP A 265 -6.57 1.10 -17.61
C ASP A 265 -6.90 -0.22 -18.33
N ASP A 266 -7.61 -1.10 -17.64
CA ASP A 266 -7.98 -2.45 -18.08
C ASP A 266 -9.45 -2.56 -18.54
N SER A 267 -10.11 -1.42 -18.77
CA SER A 267 -11.42 -1.39 -19.44
C SER A 267 -11.34 -1.91 -20.88
N THR A 268 -10.17 -1.77 -21.52
CA THR A 268 -9.89 -2.26 -22.89
C THR A 268 -9.18 -3.62 -22.90
N GLU A 269 -9.29 -4.35 -24.01
CA GLU A 269 -8.56 -5.63 -24.17
C GLU A 269 -7.04 -5.44 -24.18
N GLU A 270 -6.55 -4.38 -24.84
CA GLU A 270 -5.14 -4.03 -24.86
C GLU A 270 -4.60 -3.72 -23.45
N GLY A 271 -5.38 -2.98 -22.65
CA GLY A 271 -5.05 -2.67 -21.27
C GLY A 271 -4.99 -3.91 -20.37
N ARG A 272 -5.97 -4.81 -20.50
CA ARG A 272 -5.96 -6.12 -19.82
C ARG A 272 -4.73 -6.93 -20.18
N PHE A 273 -4.39 -7.00 -21.47
CA PHE A 273 -3.21 -7.71 -21.94
C PHE A 273 -1.90 -7.09 -21.44
N LEU A 274 -1.82 -5.75 -21.42
CA LEU A 274 -0.65 -5.04 -20.87
C LEU A 274 -0.47 -5.35 -19.38
N ARG A 275 -1.55 -5.30 -18.58
CA ARG A 275 -1.52 -5.68 -17.16
C ARG A 275 -0.99 -7.11 -16.96
N LEU A 276 -1.43 -8.05 -17.80
CA LEU A 276 -0.95 -9.43 -17.78
C LEU A 276 0.54 -9.55 -18.16
N LYS A 277 0.97 -8.82 -19.20
CA LYS A 277 2.38 -8.71 -19.59
C LYS A 277 3.24 -8.16 -18.45
N GLN A 278 2.77 -7.14 -17.72
CA GLN A 278 3.49 -6.57 -16.57
C GLN A 278 3.70 -7.61 -15.46
N GLN A 279 2.65 -8.35 -15.10
CA GLN A 279 2.74 -9.40 -14.08
C GLN A 279 3.74 -10.49 -14.48
N TYR A 280 3.63 -11.00 -15.71
CA TYR A 280 4.57 -12.01 -16.20
C TYR A 280 6.01 -11.47 -16.29
N PHE A 281 6.18 -10.22 -16.74
CA PHE A 281 7.48 -9.53 -16.77
C PHE A 281 8.14 -9.49 -15.40
N LEU A 282 7.39 -9.09 -14.37
CA LEU A 282 7.87 -9.04 -12.99
C LEU A 282 8.33 -10.43 -12.51
N VAL A 283 7.50 -11.45 -12.66
CA VAL A 283 7.82 -12.77 -12.09
C VAL A 283 8.92 -13.49 -12.85
N SER A 284 8.95 -13.40 -14.19
CA SER A 284 9.97 -14.07 -15.00
C SER A 284 11.34 -13.44 -14.78
N SER A 285 11.44 -12.12 -14.83
CA SER A 285 12.71 -11.42 -14.54
C SER A 285 13.23 -11.73 -13.12
N THR A 286 12.33 -11.75 -12.13
CA THR A 286 12.66 -12.05 -10.75
C THR A 286 13.13 -13.49 -10.55
N ILE A 287 12.37 -14.49 -11.02
CA ILE A 287 12.70 -15.90 -10.76
C ILE A 287 13.97 -16.32 -11.49
N GLN A 288 14.15 -15.91 -12.75
CA GLN A 288 15.40 -16.15 -13.49
C GLN A 288 16.60 -15.61 -12.70
N THR A 289 16.48 -14.38 -12.19
CA THR A 289 17.51 -13.74 -11.39
C THR A 289 17.80 -14.51 -10.10
N LEU A 290 16.77 -14.94 -9.38
CA LEU A 290 16.94 -15.69 -8.13
C LEU A 290 17.63 -17.04 -8.37
N ILE A 291 17.28 -17.76 -9.44
CA ILE A 291 17.90 -19.04 -9.80
C ILE A 291 19.37 -18.83 -10.21
N ASN A 292 19.66 -17.83 -11.06
CA ASN A 292 21.03 -17.51 -11.46
C ASN A 292 21.90 -17.15 -10.25
N GLN A 293 21.40 -16.25 -9.40
CA GLN A 293 22.10 -15.85 -8.18
C GLN A 293 22.29 -17.03 -7.21
N PHE A 294 21.30 -17.93 -7.10
CA PHE A 294 21.41 -19.11 -6.26
C PHE A 294 22.55 -20.04 -6.73
N LYS A 295 22.59 -20.33 -8.04
CA LYS A 295 23.61 -21.18 -8.67
C LYS A 295 25.01 -20.58 -8.55
N GLU A 296 25.15 -19.29 -8.85
CA GLU A 296 26.44 -18.60 -8.80
C GLU A 296 26.99 -18.43 -7.38
N ARG A 297 26.13 -18.06 -6.42
CA ARG A 297 26.56 -17.68 -5.06
C ARG A 297 26.74 -18.89 -4.15
N TYR A 298 25.83 -19.87 -4.21
CA TYR A 298 25.88 -21.02 -3.31
C TYR A 298 26.57 -22.24 -3.90
N GLN A 299 26.66 -22.33 -5.25
CA GLN A 299 27.21 -23.50 -5.95
C GLN A 299 26.56 -24.82 -5.48
N LEU A 300 25.26 -24.76 -5.21
CA LEU A 300 24.44 -25.89 -4.76
C LEU A 300 23.53 -26.39 -5.88
N PRO A 301 23.07 -27.66 -5.81
CA PRO A 301 22.06 -28.18 -6.72
C PRO A 301 20.77 -27.35 -6.64
N VAL A 302 20.12 -27.11 -7.79
CA VAL A 302 18.86 -26.35 -7.85
C VAL A 302 17.73 -27.01 -7.04
N THR A 303 17.83 -28.30 -6.76
CA THR A 303 16.91 -29.04 -5.88
C THR A 303 16.85 -28.49 -4.45
N ASP A 304 17.90 -27.78 -4.01
CA ASP A 304 17.95 -27.14 -2.70
C ASP A 304 17.39 -25.71 -2.68
N PHE A 305 16.93 -25.17 -3.81
CA PHE A 305 16.50 -23.77 -3.94
C PHE A 305 15.49 -23.34 -2.85
N HIS A 306 14.45 -24.15 -2.63
CA HIS A 306 13.39 -23.88 -1.65
C HIS A 306 13.89 -23.80 -0.18
N LYS A 307 15.05 -24.39 0.13
CA LYS A 307 15.67 -24.33 1.46
C LYS A 307 16.31 -22.96 1.73
N TYR A 308 16.73 -22.27 0.68
CA TYR A 308 17.42 -20.98 0.76
C TYR A 308 16.56 -19.80 0.33
N HIS A 309 15.51 -20.04 -0.45
CA HIS A 309 14.61 -19.01 -0.95
C HIS A 309 13.17 -19.28 -0.50
N CYS A 310 12.55 -18.26 0.08
CA CYS A 310 11.10 -18.15 0.21
C CYS A 310 10.63 -17.00 -0.69
N ILE A 311 9.52 -17.18 -1.38
CA ILE A 311 8.91 -16.15 -2.22
C ILE A 311 7.51 -15.83 -1.67
N GLN A 312 7.30 -14.58 -1.25
CA GLN A 312 5.99 -14.11 -0.82
C GLN A 312 5.24 -13.50 -2.00
N ILE A 313 4.06 -14.07 -2.28
CA ILE A 313 3.10 -13.58 -3.26
C ILE A 313 2.18 -12.58 -2.53
N ASN A 314 2.35 -11.29 -2.83
CA ASN A 314 1.55 -10.20 -2.26
C ASN A 314 0.31 -9.93 -3.14
N ASP A 315 -0.85 -10.44 -2.71
CA ASP A 315 -2.09 -10.52 -3.50
C ASP A 315 -1.92 -11.38 -4.78
N THR A 316 -2.87 -11.40 -5.72
CA THR A 316 -2.82 -12.36 -6.84
C THR A 316 -1.83 -12.00 -7.96
N HIS A 317 -1.30 -10.78 -8.00
CA HIS A 317 -0.51 -10.28 -9.13
C HIS A 317 0.73 -11.12 -9.50
N PRO A 318 1.57 -11.59 -8.55
CA PRO A 318 2.77 -12.36 -8.88
C PRO A 318 2.53 -13.88 -8.92
N THR A 319 1.28 -14.32 -9.06
CA THR A 319 0.92 -15.76 -9.05
C THR A 319 1.55 -16.52 -10.22
N PHE A 320 1.81 -15.86 -11.36
CA PHE A 320 2.55 -16.47 -12.47
C PHE A 320 3.96 -16.95 -12.09
N GLY A 321 4.49 -16.53 -10.94
CA GLY A 321 5.74 -17.06 -10.43
C GLY A 321 5.72 -18.56 -10.17
N ILE A 322 4.56 -19.13 -9.80
CA ILE A 322 4.40 -20.58 -9.59
C ILE A 322 4.69 -21.35 -10.89
N PRO A 323 3.95 -21.13 -12.00
CA PRO A 323 4.22 -21.83 -13.24
C PRO A 323 5.55 -21.44 -13.90
N GLU A 324 6.09 -20.24 -13.65
CA GLU A 324 7.40 -19.84 -14.20
C GLU A 324 8.55 -20.56 -13.50
N LEU A 325 8.51 -20.73 -12.18
CA LEU A 325 9.51 -21.55 -11.49
C LEU A 325 9.45 -23.00 -11.97
N MET A 326 8.24 -23.56 -12.13
CA MET A 326 8.05 -24.88 -12.74
C MET A 326 8.66 -24.97 -14.15
N ARG A 327 8.45 -23.93 -14.98
CA ARG A 327 9.00 -23.88 -16.34
C ARG A 327 10.52 -23.94 -16.32
N ILE A 328 11.18 -23.11 -15.51
CA ILE A 328 12.65 -23.07 -15.43
C ILE A 328 13.19 -24.41 -14.92
N LEU A 329 12.61 -24.94 -13.84
CA LEU A 329 13.07 -26.20 -13.26
C LEU A 329 12.95 -27.39 -14.23
N MET A 330 11.85 -27.47 -14.99
CA MET A 330 11.64 -28.56 -15.93
C MET A 330 12.38 -28.35 -17.26
N ASP A 331 12.18 -27.20 -17.90
CA ASP A 331 12.58 -27.00 -19.28
C ASP A 331 14.04 -26.57 -19.41
N GLU A 332 14.61 -25.91 -18.39
CA GLU A 332 16.00 -25.41 -18.41
C GLU A 332 16.92 -26.24 -17.50
N GLU A 333 16.46 -26.62 -16.30
CA GLU A 333 17.27 -27.41 -15.36
C GLU A 333 17.03 -28.93 -15.50
N GLY A 334 16.06 -29.36 -16.29
CA GLY A 334 15.83 -30.77 -16.65
C GLY A 334 15.20 -31.64 -15.56
N LEU A 335 14.52 -31.05 -14.57
CA LEU A 335 13.82 -31.79 -13.52
C LEU A 335 12.51 -32.40 -14.03
N GLY A 336 12.13 -33.54 -13.44
CA GLY A 336 10.79 -34.09 -13.61
C GLY A 336 9.72 -33.24 -12.90
N TRP A 337 8.46 -33.44 -13.28
CA TRP A 337 7.33 -32.69 -12.72
C TRP A 337 7.28 -32.75 -11.19
N ASP A 338 7.40 -33.94 -10.60
CA ASP A 338 7.16 -34.13 -9.17
C ASP A 338 8.25 -33.43 -8.32
N ASP A 339 9.51 -33.49 -8.75
CA ASP A 339 10.62 -32.78 -8.10
C ASP A 339 10.48 -31.26 -8.25
N ALA A 340 10.15 -30.79 -9.45
CA ALA A 340 9.91 -29.36 -9.71
C ALA A 340 8.73 -28.82 -8.88
N TRP A 341 7.64 -29.60 -8.79
CA TRP A 341 6.45 -29.23 -8.02
C TRP A 341 6.71 -29.24 -6.52
N HIS A 342 7.52 -30.18 -6.02
CA HIS A 342 7.97 -30.19 -4.63
C HIS A 342 8.74 -28.90 -4.31
N ILE A 343 9.74 -28.54 -5.10
CA ILE A 343 10.52 -27.31 -4.90
C ILE A 343 9.60 -26.08 -4.96
N THR A 344 8.73 -26.01 -5.97
CA THR A 344 7.81 -24.87 -6.17
C THR A 344 6.88 -24.69 -4.98
N THR A 345 6.19 -25.75 -4.57
CA THR A 345 5.22 -25.67 -3.46
C THR A 345 5.87 -25.34 -2.12
N HIS A 346 7.16 -25.66 -1.91
CA HIS A 346 7.92 -25.31 -0.70
C HIS A 346 8.62 -23.94 -0.79
N THR A 347 8.56 -23.28 -1.95
CA THR A 347 9.15 -21.95 -2.17
C THR A 347 8.12 -20.84 -1.94
N PHE A 348 6.86 -21.02 -2.35
CA PHE A 348 5.86 -19.95 -2.38
C PHE A 348 4.94 -19.91 -1.16
N ALA A 349 4.69 -18.71 -0.65
CA ALA A 349 3.62 -18.40 0.31
C ALA A 349 2.74 -17.26 -0.25
N TYR A 350 1.44 -17.29 0.04
CA TYR A 350 0.45 -16.35 -0.50
C TYR A 350 -0.23 -15.54 0.60
N THR A 351 -0.25 -14.22 0.45
CA THR A 351 -1.06 -13.32 1.27
C THR A 351 -2.22 -12.77 0.46
N ASN A 352 -3.44 -12.97 0.95
CA ASN A 352 -4.63 -12.38 0.38
C ASN A 352 -4.95 -11.04 1.06
N HIS A 353 -5.33 -10.04 0.26
CA HIS A 353 -5.70 -8.69 0.71
C HIS A 353 -7.15 -8.29 0.37
N THR A 354 -7.99 -9.24 -0.04
CA THR A 354 -9.36 -8.97 -0.47
C THR A 354 -10.30 -10.13 -0.19
N ILE A 355 -11.47 -9.79 0.35
CA ILE A 355 -12.60 -10.70 0.61
C ILE A 355 -13.63 -10.73 -0.52
N MET A 356 -13.61 -9.71 -1.39
CA MET A 356 -14.52 -9.59 -2.54
C MET A 356 -14.14 -10.61 -3.61
N GLN A 357 -14.99 -11.61 -3.85
CA GLN A 357 -14.76 -12.66 -4.87
C GLN A 357 -14.70 -12.10 -6.29
N GLU A 358 -15.39 -10.98 -6.53
CA GLU A 358 -15.38 -10.21 -7.78
C GLU A 358 -14.04 -9.50 -8.01
N ALA A 359 -13.31 -9.16 -6.94
CA ALA A 359 -12.01 -8.51 -7.02
C ALA A 359 -10.85 -9.51 -7.16
N LEU A 360 -11.09 -10.81 -6.97
CA LEU A 360 -10.10 -11.86 -7.18
C LEU A 360 -9.82 -12.04 -8.66
N GLU A 361 -8.54 -11.86 -9.04
CA GLU A 361 -8.14 -11.77 -10.43
C GLU A 361 -8.40 -13.06 -11.23
N LYS A 362 -8.96 -12.89 -12.41
CA LYS A 362 -9.40 -13.94 -13.33
C LYS A 362 -9.00 -13.56 -14.74
N TRP A 363 -8.35 -14.49 -15.45
CA TRP A 363 -7.90 -14.26 -16.82
C TRP A 363 -8.52 -15.25 -17.78
N PRO A 364 -9.14 -14.81 -18.89
CA PRO A 364 -9.52 -15.71 -19.97
C PRO A 364 -8.32 -16.55 -20.44
N VAL A 365 -8.55 -17.84 -20.66
CA VAL A 365 -7.49 -18.79 -21.08
C VAL A 365 -6.70 -18.29 -22.29
N TYR A 366 -7.38 -17.72 -23.29
CA TYR A 366 -6.73 -17.21 -24.50
C TYR A 366 -5.73 -16.07 -24.21
N GLN A 367 -5.99 -15.23 -23.20
CA GLN A 367 -5.08 -14.15 -22.83
C GLN A 367 -3.80 -14.70 -22.19
N VAL A 368 -3.94 -15.72 -21.33
CA VAL A 368 -2.78 -16.40 -20.72
C VAL A 368 -1.95 -17.12 -21.79
N GLN A 369 -2.60 -17.80 -22.73
CA GLN A 369 -1.93 -18.42 -23.88
C GLN A 369 -1.17 -17.41 -24.74
N ASN A 370 -1.76 -16.23 -24.98
CA ASN A 370 -1.13 -15.17 -25.76
C ASN A 370 0.06 -14.52 -25.03
N VAL A 371 0.04 -14.45 -23.70
CA VAL A 371 1.18 -13.95 -22.92
C VAL A 371 2.33 -14.96 -22.93
N ASN A 372 2.05 -16.22 -22.60
CA ASN A 372 3.03 -17.29 -22.74
C ASN A 372 2.33 -18.67 -22.84
N PRO A 373 2.40 -19.35 -23.99
CA PRO A 373 1.71 -20.63 -24.20
C PRO A 373 2.25 -21.76 -23.32
N ARG A 374 3.55 -21.78 -23.00
CA ARG A 374 4.13 -22.80 -22.11
C ARG A 374 3.63 -22.64 -20.68
N ILE A 375 3.56 -21.41 -20.19
CA ILE A 375 3.00 -21.11 -18.86
C ILE A 375 1.56 -21.59 -18.76
N PHE A 376 0.74 -21.36 -19.79
CA PHE A 376 -0.60 -21.93 -19.84
C PHE A 376 -0.60 -23.47 -19.76
N MET A 377 0.26 -24.15 -20.53
CA MET A 377 0.36 -25.63 -20.48
C MET A 377 0.67 -26.14 -19.06
N ILE A 378 1.55 -25.44 -18.33
CA ILE A 378 1.90 -25.79 -16.94
C ILE A 378 0.71 -25.53 -16.02
N ILE A 379 0.01 -24.40 -16.15
CA ILE A 379 -1.20 -24.11 -15.34
C ILE A 379 -2.28 -25.18 -15.59
N ASN A 380 -2.44 -25.61 -16.84
CA ASN A 380 -3.38 -26.67 -17.19
C ASN A 380 -3.01 -28.00 -16.53
N GLU A 381 -1.72 -28.38 -16.53
CA GLU A 381 -1.26 -29.59 -15.85
C GLU A 381 -1.39 -29.49 -14.32
N ILE A 382 -1.14 -28.31 -13.72
CA ILE A 382 -1.44 -28.05 -12.29
C ILE A 382 -2.92 -28.30 -12.01
N ASN A 383 -3.81 -27.77 -12.87
CA ASN A 383 -5.25 -27.94 -12.74
C ASN A 383 -5.67 -29.42 -12.79
N GLU A 384 -5.22 -30.16 -13.80
CA GLU A 384 -5.53 -31.58 -13.98
C GLU A 384 -5.09 -32.41 -12.78
N ARG A 385 -3.84 -32.23 -12.33
CA ARG A 385 -3.29 -32.97 -11.18
C ARG A 385 -4.00 -32.63 -9.88
N PHE A 386 -4.31 -31.35 -9.65
CA PHE A 386 -5.05 -30.92 -8.46
C PHE A 386 -6.49 -31.48 -8.46
N CYS A 387 -7.21 -31.38 -9.57
CA CYS A 387 -8.57 -31.91 -9.66
C CYS A 387 -8.58 -33.44 -9.46
N LYS A 388 -7.61 -34.14 -10.04
CA LYS A 388 -7.42 -35.59 -9.85
C LYS A 388 -7.14 -35.93 -8.38
N SER A 389 -6.23 -35.20 -7.72
CA SER A 389 -5.91 -35.47 -6.31
C SER A 389 -7.11 -35.26 -5.39
N VAL A 390 -7.92 -34.22 -5.63
CA VAL A 390 -9.18 -34.00 -4.90
C VAL A 390 -10.18 -35.12 -5.17
N TYR A 391 -10.32 -35.55 -6.43
CA TYR A 391 -11.24 -36.64 -6.79
C TYR A 391 -10.89 -37.98 -6.10
N GLU A 392 -9.59 -38.28 -6.00
CA GLU A 392 -9.07 -39.52 -5.43
C GLU A 392 -9.06 -39.49 -3.88
N ALA A 393 -8.63 -38.38 -3.27
CA ALA A 393 -8.45 -38.27 -1.83
C ALA A 393 -9.70 -37.78 -1.06
N HIS A 394 -10.60 -37.04 -1.71
CA HIS A 394 -11.76 -36.39 -1.06
C HIS A 394 -13.09 -36.73 -1.76
N PRO A 395 -13.62 -37.96 -1.61
CA PRO A 395 -14.89 -38.37 -2.21
C PRO A 395 -16.07 -37.45 -1.89
N GLU A 396 -16.08 -36.84 -0.69
CA GLU A 396 -17.08 -35.89 -0.19
C GLU A 396 -17.05 -34.52 -0.89
N MET A 397 -15.95 -34.19 -1.59
CA MET A 397 -15.75 -32.91 -2.28
C MET A 397 -15.87 -33.02 -3.80
N ARG A 398 -16.22 -34.21 -4.35
CA ARG A 398 -16.26 -34.45 -5.80
C ARG A 398 -17.18 -33.50 -6.56
N ASP A 399 -18.35 -33.20 -6.00
CA ASP A 399 -19.32 -32.28 -6.62
C ASP A 399 -18.84 -30.82 -6.62
N LYS A 400 -17.80 -30.51 -5.83
CA LYS A 400 -17.20 -29.17 -5.70
C LYS A 400 -15.92 -28.99 -6.52
N ILE A 401 -15.46 -30.02 -7.22
CA ILE A 401 -14.21 -29.94 -8.01
C ILE A 401 -14.28 -28.81 -9.05
N GLY A 402 -15.44 -28.58 -9.66
CA GLY A 402 -15.63 -27.45 -10.59
C GLY A 402 -15.39 -26.09 -9.94
N ASP A 403 -15.84 -25.91 -8.70
CA ASP A 403 -15.66 -24.68 -7.93
C ASP A 403 -14.23 -24.53 -7.40
N LEU A 404 -13.52 -25.63 -7.17
CA LEU A 404 -12.13 -25.68 -6.72
C LEU A 404 -11.12 -25.57 -7.86
N ALA A 405 -11.50 -25.91 -9.09
CA ALA A 405 -10.60 -25.96 -10.23
C ALA A 405 -9.91 -24.60 -10.47
N VAL A 406 -8.60 -24.65 -10.74
CA VAL A 406 -7.79 -23.48 -11.11
C VAL A 406 -8.26 -22.93 -12.46
N ILE A 407 -8.64 -23.81 -13.38
CA ILE A 407 -9.25 -23.46 -14.66
C ILE A 407 -10.71 -23.92 -14.64
N SER A 408 -11.63 -22.97 -14.75
CA SER A 408 -13.06 -23.27 -14.87
C SER A 408 -13.71 -22.22 -15.78
N ASN A 409 -14.75 -22.60 -16.53
CA ASN A 409 -15.47 -21.69 -17.42
C ASN A 409 -14.56 -20.90 -18.40
N ASN A 410 -13.53 -21.56 -18.94
CA ASN A 410 -12.52 -20.98 -19.85
C ASN A 410 -11.74 -19.78 -19.27
N VAL A 411 -11.61 -19.76 -17.94
CA VAL A 411 -10.93 -18.71 -17.16
C VAL A 411 -9.95 -19.36 -16.18
N VAL A 412 -8.77 -18.76 -16.05
CA VAL A 412 -7.78 -19.07 -15.02
C VAL A 412 -8.06 -18.22 -13.80
N HIS A 413 -8.25 -18.88 -12.65
CA HIS A 413 -8.49 -18.24 -11.36
C HIS A 413 -7.18 -18.09 -10.58
N MET A 414 -6.63 -16.88 -10.52
CA MET A 414 -5.28 -16.66 -10.00
C MET A 414 -5.19 -16.92 -8.49
N SER A 415 -6.22 -16.55 -7.71
CA SER A 415 -6.27 -16.87 -6.28
C SER A 415 -6.23 -18.37 -6.00
N LYS A 416 -6.92 -19.18 -6.81
CA LYS A 416 -6.92 -20.64 -6.69
C LYS A 416 -5.54 -21.22 -7.04
N LEU A 417 -4.91 -20.73 -8.11
CA LEU A 417 -3.55 -21.10 -8.48
C LEU A 417 -2.55 -20.77 -7.35
N ALA A 418 -2.68 -19.59 -6.74
CA ALA A 418 -1.84 -19.17 -5.63
C ALA A 418 -1.99 -20.10 -4.40
N ILE A 419 -3.23 -20.46 -4.03
CA ILE A 419 -3.50 -21.38 -2.91
C ILE A 419 -2.94 -22.78 -3.18
N VAL A 420 -3.15 -23.30 -4.40
CA VAL A 420 -2.69 -24.64 -4.79
C VAL A 420 -1.16 -24.72 -4.80
N GLY A 421 -0.49 -23.71 -5.35
CA GLY A 421 0.97 -23.68 -5.50
C GLY A 421 1.75 -23.16 -4.30
N SER A 422 1.10 -22.80 -3.20
CA SER A 422 1.77 -22.27 -1.99
C SER A 422 1.70 -23.23 -0.80
N PHE A 423 2.72 -23.22 0.06
CA PHE A 423 2.73 -23.97 1.32
C PHE A 423 1.98 -23.26 2.46
N SER A 424 1.75 -21.95 2.34
CA SER A 424 1.07 -21.14 3.35
C SER A 424 0.17 -20.10 2.69
N VAL A 425 -1.00 -19.87 3.27
CA VAL A 425 -1.97 -18.85 2.87
C VAL A 425 -2.33 -18.03 4.11
N ASN A 426 -2.26 -16.71 4.04
CA ASN A 426 -2.63 -15.87 5.17
C ASN A 426 -3.52 -14.67 4.80
N GLY A 427 -4.38 -14.31 5.75
CA GLY A 427 -5.07 -13.01 5.77
C GLY A 427 -4.28 -11.95 6.54
N VAL A 428 -4.83 -10.75 6.58
CA VAL A 428 -4.14 -9.53 7.04
C VAL A 428 -4.77 -8.82 8.25
N ALA A 429 -5.79 -9.43 8.82
CA ALA A 429 -6.45 -9.07 10.08
C ALA A 429 -7.20 -10.30 10.59
N ALA A 430 -7.49 -10.38 11.89
CA ALA A 430 -8.16 -11.53 12.48
C ALA A 430 -9.53 -11.81 11.82
N LEU A 431 -10.42 -10.83 11.80
CA LEU A 431 -11.74 -10.92 11.16
C LEU A 431 -11.64 -11.26 9.67
N HIS A 432 -10.68 -10.67 8.96
CA HIS A 432 -10.45 -10.97 7.55
C HIS A 432 -10.04 -12.43 7.32
N SER A 433 -9.14 -12.95 8.15
CA SER A 433 -8.76 -14.36 8.11
C SER A 433 -9.92 -15.30 8.43
N GLU A 434 -10.84 -14.91 9.31
CA GLU A 434 -12.07 -15.67 9.56
C GLU A 434 -13.01 -15.65 8.35
N ILE A 435 -13.26 -14.48 7.76
CA ILE A 435 -14.09 -14.36 6.54
C ILE A 435 -13.52 -15.21 5.40
N ILE A 436 -12.20 -15.23 5.24
CA ILE A 436 -11.54 -16.09 4.24
C ILE A 436 -11.84 -17.57 4.47
N LYS A 437 -11.77 -18.03 5.73
CA LYS A 437 -11.97 -19.46 6.07
C LYS A 437 -13.45 -19.86 6.01
N ASP A 438 -14.35 -18.96 6.36
CA ASP A 438 -15.77 -19.29 6.50
C ASP A 438 -16.56 -19.03 5.21
N TYR A 439 -16.13 -18.08 4.39
CA TYR A 439 -16.85 -17.64 3.19
C TYR A 439 -16.00 -17.70 1.91
N THR A 440 -14.90 -16.93 1.83
CA THR A 440 -14.22 -16.70 0.54
C THR A 440 -13.52 -17.94 -0.01
N PHE A 441 -12.78 -18.68 0.82
CA PHE A 441 -12.00 -19.87 0.48
C PHE A 441 -12.37 -21.08 1.34
N ASN A 442 -13.64 -21.16 1.76
CA ASN A 442 -14.11 -22.20 2.68
C ASN A 442 -13.79 -23.63 2.22
N ASP A 443 -13.98 -23.90 0.93
CA ASP A 443 -13.72 -25.24 0.40
C ASP A 443 -12.21 -25.55 0.31
N PHE A 444 -11.34 -24.56 0.06
CA PHE A 444 -9.89 -24.76 0.18
C PHE A 444 -9.43 -24.94 1.63
N TYR A 445 -10.06 -24.23 2.57
CA TYR A 445 -9.78 -24.39 3.99
C TYR A 445 -10.16 -25.79 4.49
N LYS A 446 -11.27 -26.36 4.01
CA LYS A 446 -11.66 -27.75 4.30
C LYS A 446 -10.66 -28.78 3.76
N LEU A 447 -10.04 -28.52 2.61
CA LEU A 447 -9.03 -29.40 2.01
C LEU A 447 -7.68 -29.34 2.74
N THR A 448 -7.22 -28.12 3.07
CA THR A 448 -5.86 -27.87 3.59
C THR A 448 -5.87 -26.87 4.75
N PRO A 449 -6.54 -27.19 5.87
CA PRO A 449 -6.73 -26.24 6.97
C PRO A 449 -5.41 -25.75 7.58
N GLU A 450 -4.36 -26.58 7.54
CA GLU A 450 -3.02 -26.30 8.05
C GLU A 450 -2.29 -25.19 7.28
N LYS A 451 -2.67 -24.92 6.02
CA LYS A 451 -2.08 -23.83 5.22
C LYS A 451 -2.55 -22.44 5.68
N PHE A 452 -3.76 -22.34 6.23
CA PHE A 452 -4.42 -21.06 6.46
C PHE A 452 -4.07 -20.47 7.83
N ASN A 453 -3.49 -19.26 7.82
CA ASN A 453 -3.17 -18.53 9.05
C ASN A 453 -3.50 -17.03 8.96
N ASN A 454 -3.16 -16.27 10.00
CA ASN A 454 -3.33 -14.82 10.07
C ASN A 454 -1.98 -14.15 10.34
N LYS A 455 -1.75 -13.02 9.68
CA LYS A 455 -0.68 -12.09 9.98
C LYS A 455 -1.24 -10.68 9.87
N THR A 456 -1.75 -10.15 10.98
CA THR A 456 -2.27 -8.78 11.03
C THR A 456 -1.23 -7.81 10.46
N ASN A 457 -1.66 -6.87 9.63
CA ASN A 457 -0.78 -5.84 9.09
C ASN A 457 -0.12 -5.00 10.19
N GLY A 458 0.91 -4.27 9.79
CA GLY A 458 1.57 -3.30 10.66
C GLY A 458 2.20 -2.17 9.86
N ILE A 459 2.61 -1.13 10.58
CA ILE A 459 3.29 0.05 10.04
C ILE A 459 4.66 0.23 10.70
N THR A 460 5.62 0.77 9.95
CA THR A 460 6.91 1.12 10.55
C THR A 460 6.77 2.40 11.37
N HIS A 461 7.08 2.32 12.66
CA HIS A 461 7.10 3.49 13.55
C HIS A 461 8.25 4.45 13.23
N ARG A 462 9.29 4.00 12.50
CA ARG A 462 10.40 4.86 12.10
C ARG A 462 9.91 5.98 11.20
N ARG A 463 9.11 5.66 10.19
CA ARG A 463 8.49 6.67 9.33
C ARG A 463 7.28 7.34 9.98
N TRP A 464 6.32 6.53 10.46
CA TRP A 464 4.99 7.01 10.84
C TRP A 464 4.88 7.55 12.27
N LEU A 465 6.00 7.66 12.98
CA LEU A 465 6.10 8.31 14.28
C LEU A 465 7.40 9.11 14.40
N MET A 466 8.58 8.47 14.24
CA MET A 466 9.86 9.15 14.47
C MET A 466 10.17 10.24 13.43
N THR A 467 10.00 9.94 12.14
CA THR A 467 10.17 10.94 11.08
C THR A 467 8.99 11.90 10.99
N SER A 468 7.75 11.39 10.97
CA SER A 468 6.57 12.24 10.75
C SER A 468 6.16 13.08 11.97
N ASN A 469 6.51 12.66 13.19
CA ASN A 469 6.11 13.34 14.42
C ASN A 469 7.25 13.32 15.46
N PRO A 470 8.37 14.00 15.17
CA PRO A 470 9.55 14.00 16.03
C PRO A 470 9.26 14.59 17.41
N GLU A 471 8.35 15.57 17.52
CA GLU A 471 7.96 16.14 18.82
C GLU A 471 7.27 15.11 19.73
N LEU A 472 6.33 14.31 19.18
CA LEU A 472 5.72 13.22 19.94
C LEU A 472 6.75 12.15 20.31
N SER A 473 7.63 11.80 19.36
CA SER A 473 8.68 10.81 19.60
C SER A 473 9.62 11.23 20.72
N ASN A 474 10.03 12.50 20.74
CA ASN A 474 10.85 13.08 21.80
C ASN A 474 10.09 13.12 23.14
N LEU A 475 8.81 13.51 23.14
CA LEU A 475 7.99 13.47 24.35
C LEU A 475 7.92 12.06 24.94
N ILE A 476 7.73 11.03 24.11
CA ILE A 476 7.71 9.63 24.55
C ILE A 476 9.08 9.25 25.12
N SER A 477 10.16 9.51 24.38
CA SER A 477 11.53 9.18 24.78
C SER A 477 11.97 9.86 26.08
N ASP A 478 11.63 11.13 26.28
CA ASP A 478 11.90 11.88 27.51
C ASP A 478 11.15 11.29 28.72
N THR A 479 10.01 10.63 28.46
CA THR A 479 9.09 10.15 29.50
C THR A 479 9.39 8.70 29.90
N ILE A 480 9.61 7.80 28.94
CA ILE A 480 9.79 6.36 29.18
C ILE A 480 11.16 5.81 28.71
N GLY A 481 12.06 6.67 28.23
CA GLY A 481 13.35 6.28 27.65
C GLY A 481 13.24 5.82 26.19
N ASN A 482 14.36 5.40 25.59
CA ASN A 482 14.45 5.08 24.15
C ASN A 482 14.18 3.61 23.77
N ASN A 483 13.92 2.73 24.74
CA ASN A 483 13.76 1.30 24.45
C ASN A 483 12.57 1.00 23.52
N TRP A 484 11.52 1.83 23.54
CA TRP A 484 10.37 1.68 22.66
C TRP A 484 10.73 1.73 21.16
N VAL A 485 11.84 2.36 20.80
CA VAL A 485 12.30 2.44 19.40
C VAL A 485 12.65 1.06 18.85
N LYS A 486 13.24 0.17 19.66
CA LYS A 486 13.51 -1.23 19.26
C LYS A 486 12.39 -2.18 19.69
N HIS A 487 11.59 -1.78 20.70
CA HIS A 487 10.49 -2.56 21.24
C HIS A 487 9.19 -1.73 21.34
N PRO A 488 8.47 -1.48 20.23
CA PRO A 488 7.31 -0.58 20.23
C PRO A 488 6.20 -0.96 21.22
N GLN A 489 6.13 -2.21 21.67
CA GLN A 489 5.19 -2.65 22.71
C GLN A 489 5.43 -1.95 24.06
N GLU A 490 6.62 -1.42 24.30
CA GLU A 490 6.95 -0.64 25.51
C GLU A 490 6.24 0.71 25.59
N LEU A 491 5.60 1.18 24.50
CA LEU A 491 4.69 2.33 24.56
C LEU A 491 3.59 2.17 25.62
N THR A 492 3.28 0.93 26.03
CA THR A 492 2.39 0.60 27.16
C THR A 492 2.79 1.23 28.49
N GLN A 493 4.06 1.59 28.69
CA GLN A 493 4.56 2.27 29.90
C GLN A 493 3.98 3.68 30.06
N LEU A 494 3.48 4.30 28.98
CA LEU A 494 2.79 5.59 29.04
C LEU A 494 1.52 5.55 29.91
N MET A 495 0.99 4.37 30.25
CA MET A 495 -0.13 4.21 31.18
C MET A 495 0.12 4.89 32.53
N HIS A 496 1.37 4.96 32.98
CA HIS A 496 1.73 5.60 34.24
C HIS A 496 1.40 7.10 34.28
N TYR A 497 1.23 7.71 33.11
CA TYR A 497 0.95 9.13 32.92
C TYR A 497 -0.52 9.40 32.52
N TYR A 498 -1.39 8.38 32.55
CA TYR A 498 -2.80 8.51 32.17
C TYR A 498 -3.58 9.58 32.96
N ASN A 499 -3.21 9.81 34.22
CA ASN A 499 -3.82 10.83 35.09
C ASN A 499 -2.88 12.02 35.37
N ASP A 500 -1.76 12.13 34.67
CA ASP A 500 -0.80 13.22 34.82
C ASP A 500 -1.20 14.41 33.92
N ASP A 501 -1.75 15.45 34.53
CA ASP A 501 -2.21 16.63 33.81
C ASP A 501 -1.08 17.35 33.06
N ALA A 502 0.14 17.38 33.61
CA ALA A 502 1.27 18.03 32.94
C ALA A 502 1.71 17.27 31.68
N PHE A 503 1.65 15.93 31.73
CA PHE A 503 1.93 15.11 30.55
C PHE A 503 0.83 15.26 29.49
N LEU A 504 -0.44 15.24 29.90
CA LEU A 504 -1.58 15.41 28.98
C LEU A 504 -1.58 16.79 28.30
N ASP A 505 -1.16 17.84 29.02
CA ASP A 505 -1.01 19.18 28.46
C ASP A 505 0.11 19.24 27.41
N ARG A 506 1.28 18.66 27.69
CA ARG A 506 2.39 18.54 26.71
C ARG A 506 1.95 17.74 25.48
N LEU A 507 1.18 16.67 25.66
CA LEU A 507 0.64 15.88 24.55
C LEU A 507 -0.30 16.72 23.66
N ALA A 508 -1.15 17.56 24.27
CA ALA A 508 -2.03 18.46 23.56
C ALA A 508 -1.26 19.56 22.81
N GLU A 509 -0.17 20.08 23.38
CA GLU A 509 0.73 21.04 22.74
C GLU A 509 1.36 20.48 21.46
N VAL A 510 1.85 19.22 21.51
CA VAL A 510 2.37 18.52 20.33
C VAL A 510 1.29 18.39 19.24
N LYS A 511 0.07 17.98 19.61
CA LYS A 511 -1.05 17.90 18.66
C LYS A 511 -1.35 19.27 18.03
N LEU A 512 -1.37 20.34 18.83
CA LEU A 512 -1.61 21.70 18.35
C LEU A 512 -0.49 22.18 17.41
N HIS A 513 0.77 21.86 17.70
CA HIS A 513 1.90 22.16 16.82
C HIS A 513 1.69 21.52 15.45
N ASN A 514 1.37 20.21 15.43
CA ASN A 514 1.13 19.49 14.18
C ASN A 514 -0.06 20.07 13.39
N LYS A 515 -1.13 20.49 14.07
CA LYS A 515 -2.28 21.16 13.44
C LYS A 515 -1.92 22.51 12.83
N LYS A 516 -1.06 23.28 13.48
CA LYS A 516 -0.52 24.54 12.91
C LYS A 516 0.33 24.28 11.67
N ALA A 517 1.20 23.26 11.71
CA ALA A 517 1.99 22.88 10.54
C ALA A 517 1.08 22.47 9.37
N LEU A 518 0.06 21.62 9.60
CA LEU A 518 -0.88 21.23 8.55
C LEU A 518 -1.74 22.40 8.06
N LYS A 519 -2.13 23.34 8.93
CA LYS A 519 -2.83 24.58 8.53
C LYS A 519 -2.03 25.34 7.47
N GLU A 520 -0.73 25.52 7.66
CA GLU A 520 0.14 26.18 6.68
C GLU A 520 0.20 25.38 5.36
N VAL A 521 0.29 24.06 5.42
CA VAL A 521 0.26 23.19 4.22
C VAL A 521 -1.08 23.33 3.47
N ILE A 522 -2.20 23.33 4.18
CA ILE A 522 -3.54 23.53 3.62
C ILE A 522 -3.62 24.90 2.94
N TYR A 523 -3.21 25.96 3.62
CA TYR A 523 -3.25 27.32 3.09
C TYR A 523 -2.38 27.46 1.84
N ASN A 524 -1.14 26.97 1.88
CA ASN A 524 -0.22 27.06 0.76
C ASN A 524 -0.69 26.27 -0.48
N LYS A 525 -1.38 25.14 -0.29
CA LYS A 525 -1.88 24.31 -1.39
C LYS A 525 -3.24 24.74 -1.92
N THR A 526 -4.12 25.28 -1.08
CA THR A 526 -5.55 25.47 -1.41
C THR A 526 -6.02 26.91 -1.27
N GLY A 527 -5.28 27.77 -0.58
CA GLY A 527 -5.70 29.11 -0.18
C GLY A 527 -6.78 29.14 0.91
N ILE A 528 -7.20 27.99 1.44
CA ILE A 528 -8.24 27.90 2.48
C ILE A 528 -7.59 28.10 3.84
N GLU A 529 -8.05 29.10 4.58
CA GLU A 529 -7.69 29.27 5.98
C GLU A 529 -8.56 28.37 6.87
N VAL A 530 -7.90 27.62 7.76
CA VAL A 530 -8.55 26.72 8.72
C VAL A 530 -8.12 27.08 10.15
N ASP A 531 -9.00 26.80 11.11
CA ASP A 531 -8.75 27.04 12.53
C ASP A 531 -8.04 25.84 13.16
N GLU A 532 -6.80 26.02 13.65
CA GLU A 532 -6.02 24.99 14.33
C GLU A 532 -6.66 24.50 15.66
N HIS A 533 -7.64 25.21 16.19
CA HIS A 533 -8.41 24.81 17.38
C HIS A 533 -9.69 24.04 17.05
N SER A 534 -10.10 23.98 15.77
CA SER A 534 -11.20 23.13 15.30
C SER A 534 -10.80 21.64 15.30
N VAL A 535 -11.77 20.72 15.38
CA VAL A 535 -11.45 19.29 15.26
C VAL A 535 -10.98 18.97 13.85
N PHE A 536 -9.77 18.45 13.70
CA PHE A 536 -9.28 17.95 12.41
C PHE A 536 -9.83 16.53 12.20
N ASP A 537 -10.90 16.45 11.42
CA ASP A 537 -11.63 15.23 11.06
C ASP A 537 -11.13 14.74 9.69
N VAL A 538 -10.38 13.64 9.69
CA VAL A 538 -9.53 13.25 8.56
C VAL A 538 -10.01 11.95 7.91
N GLN A 539 -10.32 12.01 6.62
CA GLN A 539 -10.58 10.85 5.77
C GLN A 539 -9.65 10.83 4.56
N VAL A 540 -8.44 10.26 4.75
CA VAL A 540 -7.46 10.11 3.67
C VAL A 540 -7.21 8.65 3.31
N LYS A 541 -7.59 8.28 2.09
CA LYS A 541 -7.50 6.93 1.53
C LYS A 541 -7.91 6.98 0.06
N ARG A 542 -7.64 5.91 -0.70
CA ARG A 542 -8.14 5.76 -2.08
C ARG A 542 -9.64 6.08 -2.13
N LEU A 543 -10.08 6.77 -3.18
CA LEU A 543 -11.50 7.04 -3.35
C LEU A 543 -12.19 5.81 -3.93
N HIS A 544 -13.14 5.26 -3.18
CA HIS A 544 -13.89 4.07 -3.56
C HIS A 544 -15.24 4.06 -2.83
N GLU A 545 -16.28 3.58 -3.48
CA GLU A 545 -17.63 3.52 -2.89
C GLU A 545 -17.67 2.79 -1.54
N TYR A 546 -17.04 1.60 -1.39
CA TYR A 546 -17.02 0.88 -0.11
C TYR A 546 -16.28 1.60 1.02
N LYS A 547 -15.39 2.57 0.70
CA LYS A 547 -14.68 3.42 1.68
C LYS A 547 -15.51 4.62 2.13
N ARG A 548 -16.66 4.83 1.48
CA ARG A 548 -17.77 5.69 1.89
C ARG A 548 -17.41 7.15 2.15
N GLN A 549 -16.53 7.75 1.36
CA GLN A 549 -16.37 9.22 1.35
C GLN A 549 -17.70 9.94 1.08
N LEU A 550 -18.60 9.32 0.30
CA LEU A 550 -19.96 9.82 0.10
C LEU A 550 -20.77 9.84 1.41
N LEU A 551 -20.65 8.82 2.28
CA LEU A 551 -21.31 8.82 3.60
C LEU A 551 -20.82 9.96 4.48
N ASN A 552 -19.50 10.19 4.50
CA ASN A 552 -18.92 11.33 5.21
C ASN A 552 -19.50 12.66 4.70
N LEU A 553 -19.60 12.80 3.38
CA LEU A 553 -20.12 14.00 2.76
C LEU A 553 -21.61 14.21 3.05
N LEU A 554 -22.43 13.16 3.06
CA LEU A 554 -23.84 13.26 3.47
C LEU A 554 -23.97 13.74 4.92
N ARG A 555 -23.08 13.33 5.83
CA ARG A 555 -23.03 13.86 7.21
C ARG A 555 -22.67 15.35 7.22
N ILE A 556 -21.68 15.77 6.43
CA ILE A 556 -21.30 17.19 6.31
C ILE A 556 -22.49 18.02 5.79
N ILE A 557 -23.20 17.53 4.78
CA ILE A 557 -24.41 18.17 4.24
C ILE A 557 -25.49 18.29 5.32
N TYR A 558 -25.70 17.23 6.12
CA TYR A 558 -26.62 17.28 7.27
C TYR A 558 -26.22 18.37 8.29
N LEU A 559 -24.95 18.43 8.70
CA LEU A 559 -24.47 19.44 9.64
C LEU A 559 -24.63 20.86 9.09
N TYR A 560 -24.31 21.06 7.82
CA TYR A 560 -24.52 22.34 7.13
C TYR A 560 -26.01 22.74 7.15
N ASN A 561 -26.91 21.82 6.80
CA ASN A 561 -28.35 22.07 6.81
C ASN A 561 -28.88 22.42 8.21
N GLU A 562 -28.36 21.79 9.25
CA GLU A 562 -28.73 22.11 10.63
C GLU A 562 -28.28 23.52 11.05
N ILE A 563 -27.08 23.95 10.63
CA ILE A 563 -26.61 25.33 10.83
C ILE A 563 -27.51 26.31 10.07
N LYS A 564 -27.88 26.03 8.81
CA LYS A 564 -28.78 26.91 8.04
C LYS A 564 -30.18 27.00 8.65
N ARG A 565 -30.69 25.90 9.20
CA ARG A 565 -31.99 25.87 9.88
C ARG A 565 -31.98 26.67 11.18
N LYS A 566 -30.86 26.68 11.89
CA LYS A 566 -30.67 27.45 13.13
C LYS A 566 -29.29 28.12 13.15
N PRO A 567 -29.13 29.29 12.50
CA PRO A 567 -27.82 29.95 12.40
C PRO A 567 -27.17 30.28 13.75
N SER A 568 -27.93 30.32 14.84
CA SER A 568 -27.42 30.53 16.21
C SER A 568 -26.96 29.26 16.94
N ILE A 569 -27.02 28.08 16.30
CA ILE A 569 -26.59 26.83 16.93
C ILE A 569 -25.09 26.86 17.25
N LYS A 570 -24.74 26.56 18.50
CA LYS A 570 -23.34 26.39 18.90
C LYS A 570 -22.94 24.94 18.68
N ILE A 571 -21.92 24.73 17.88
CA ILE A 571 -21.30 23.43 17.66
C ILE A 571 -19.80 23.55 17.91
N GLN A 572 -19.15 22.43 18.23
CA GLN A 572 -17.69 22.34 18.21
C GLN A 572 -17.21 22.64 16.78
N PRO A 573 -16.27 23.58 16.54
CA PRO A 573 -15.74 23.81 15.21
C PRO A 573 -15.03 22.57 14.64
N ILE A 574 -15.21 22.29 13.35
CA ILE A 574 -14.66 21.10 12.66
C ILE A 574 -14.05 21.48 11.32
N THR A 575 -12.86 20.98 11.03
CA THR A 575 -12.25 21.00 9.70
C THR A 575 -12.22 19.58 9.15
N PHE A 576 -13.06 19.31 8.14
CA PHE A 576 -13.11 18.04 7.42
C PHE A 576 -12.02 18.02 6.34
N ILE A 577 -11.11 17.06 6.42
CA ILE A 577 -9.93 16.97 5.54
C ILE A 577 -10.00 15.67 4.74
N PHE A 578 -10.09 15.81 3.42
CA PHE A 578 -10.06 14.73 2.45
C PHE A 578 -8.74 14.72 1.69
N GLY A 579 -8.31 13.53 1.29
CA GLY A 579 -7.13 13.30 0.47
C GLY A 579 -7.26 11.93 -0.17
N ALA A 580 -7.52 11.90 -1.47
CA ALA A 580 -7.89 10.68 -2.17
C ALA A 580 -7.65 10.78 -3.68
N LYS A 581 -7.25 9.67 -4.30
CA LYS A 581 -7.21 9.50 -5.76
C LYS A 581 -8.29 8.52 -6.19
N ALA A 582 -9.04 8.84 -7.25
CA ALA A 582 -9.94 7.91 -7.93
C ALA A 582 -9.20 7.22 -9.09
N ALA A 583 -9.48 5.94 -9.36
CA ALA A 583 -8.91 5.29 -10.53
C ALA A 583 -9.39 5.99 -11.83
N PRO A 584 -8.58 6.05 -12.91
CA PRO A 584 -8.89 6.85 -14.09
C PRO A 584 -10.25 6.53 -14.74
N GLY A 585 -10.63 5.25 -14.79
CA GLY A 585 -11.91 4.78 -15.34
C GLY A 585 -13.09 4.81 -14.37
N TYR A 586 -12.90 5.18 -13.10
CA TYR A 586 -13.93 5.06 -12.06
C TYR A 586 -14.79 6.33 -11.96
N HIS A 587 -15.81 6.43 -12.82
CA HIS A 587 -16.67 7.60 -12.95
C HIS A 587 -17.34 8.03 -11.63
N ILE A 588 -18.03 7.11 -10.94
CA ILE A 588 -18.73 7.40 -9.67
C ILE A 588 -17.77 7.94 -8.61
N ALA A 589 -16.55 7.39 -8.52
CA ALA A 589 -15.54 7.92 -7.63
C ALA A 589 -15.16 9.37 -8.01
N LYS A 590 -14.87 9.65 -9.28
CA LYS A 590 -14.57 11.02 -9.72
C LYS A 590 -15.71 11.99 -9.45
N GLU A 591 -16.96 11.56 -9.58
CA GLU A 591 -18.13 12.36 -9.21
C GLU A 591 -18.18 12.71 -7.72
N VAL A 592 -17.84 11.75 -6.83
CA VAL A 592 -17.75 12.02 -5.40
C VAL A 592 -16.66 13.07 -5.09
N ILE A 593 -15.50 13.05 -5.77
CA ILE A 593 -14.49 14.12 -5.64
C ILE A 593 -15.09 15.48 -6.04
N LYS A 594 -15.80 15.53 -7.17
CA LYS A 594 -16.46 16.76 -7.63
C LYS A 594 -17.50 17.28 -6.65
N LEU A 595 -18.27 16.38 -6.04
CA LEU A 595 -19.23 16.72 -4.99
C LEU A 595 -18.51 17.29 -3.75
N ILE A 596 -17.38 16.72 -3.32
CA ILE A 596 -16.60 17.27 -2.19
C ILE A 596 -16.21 18.72 -2.47
N HIS A 597 -15.70 19.03 -3.66
CA HIS A 597 -15.33 20.40 -4.03
C HIS A 597 -16.54 21.34 -4.13
N ALA A 598 -17.68 20.88 -4.66
CA ALA A 598 -18.89 21.69 -4.73
C ALA A 598 -19.44 22.02 -3.34
N VAL A 599 -19.48 21.04 -2.43
CA VAL A 599 -19.86 21.24 -1.02
C VAL A 599 -18.87 22.18 -0.34
N ALA A 600 -17.57 21.97 -0.51
CA ALA A 600 -16.53 22.82 0.08
C ALA A 600 -16.66 24.28 -0.35
N ASN A 601 -16.92 24.54 -1.64
CA ASN A 601 -17.09 25.88 -2.16
C ASN A 601 -18.29 26.62 -1.54
N VAL A 602 -19.40 25.93 -1.26
CA VAL A 602 -20.55 26.54 -0.58
C VAL A 602 -20.27 26.71 0.90
N VAL A 603 -19.87 25.65 1.59
CA VAL A 603 -19.69 25.63 3.05
C VAL A 603 -18.63 26.64 3.49
N ASN A 604 -17.48 26.69 2.81
CA ASN A 604 -16.36 27.51 3.26
C ASN A 604 -16.60 29.02 3.08
N ASN A 605 -17.55 29.41 2.21
CA ASN A 605 -17.87 30.80 1.86
C ASN A 605 -19.21 31.29 2.44
N ASP A 606 -19.96 30.43 3.15
CA ASP A 606 -21.25 30.79 3.72
C ASP A 606 -21.08 31.52 5.07
N THR A 607 -21.55 32.77 5.14
CA THR A 607 -21.47 33.60 6.35
C THR A 607 -22.30 33.03 7.51
N ASP A 608 -23.37 32.29 7.23
CA ASP A 608 -24.13 31.61 8.27
C ASP A 608 -23.37 30.42 8.84
N VAL A 609 -22.34 29.90 8.18
CA VAL A 609 -21.48 28.84 8.77
C VAL A 609 -20.48 29.45 9.74
N ASP A 610 -19.98 30.64 9.46
CA ASP A 610 -19.09 31.41 10.34
C ASP A 610 -17.92 30.57 10.89
N ASN A 611 -17.21 29.88 9.98
CA ASN A 611 -16.07 28.98 10.26
C ASN A 611 -16.35 27.82 11.23
N ARG A 612 -17.60 27.54 11.60
CA ARG A 612 -17.95 26.38 12.45
C ARG A 612 -17.69 25.04 11.76
N ILE A 613 -17.81 24.99 10.45
CA ILE A 613 -17.35 23.84 9.65
C ILE A 613 -16.54 24.35 8.46
N LYS A 614 -15.46 23.64 8.14
CA LYS A 614 -14.66 23.81 6.92
C LYS A 614 -14.50 22.47 6.23
N VAL A 615 -14.46 22.47 4.90
CA VAL A 615 -14.21 21.28 4.09
C VAL A 615 -13.01 21.53 3.21
N VAL A 616 -12.01 20.67 3.29
CA VAL A 616 -10.74 20.77 2.57
C VAL A 616 -10.50 19.48 1.82
N PHE A 617 -10.12 19.58 0.55
CA PHE A 617 -9.62 18.46 -0.23
C PHE A 617 -8.18 18.77 -0.64
N LEU A 618 -7.24 17.96 -0.15
CA LEU A 618 -5.83 18.05 -0.51
C LEU A 618 -5.55 17.16 -1.71
N GLU A 619 -5.29 17.80 -2.85
CA GLU A 619 -4.98 17.09 -4.09
C GLU A 619 -3.65 16.35 -4.04
N ASN A 620 -3.53 15.34 -4.90
CA ASN A 620 -2.34 14.51 -5.09
C ASN A 620 -1.84 13.82 -3.80
N TYR A 621 -2.76 13.26 -3.02
CA TYR A 621 -2.43 12.50 -1.81
C TYR A 621 -1.36 11.42 -2.08
N ASN A 622 -0.25 11.50 -1.35
CA ASN A 622 0.94 10.65 -1.44
C ASN A 622 1.53 10.43 -0.03
N VAL A 623 2.73 9.85 0.08
CA VAL A 623 3.34 9.56 1.39
C VAL A 623 3.73 10.85 2.10
N THR A 624 4.36 11.78 1.39
CA THR A 624 4.76 13.07 1.95
C THR A 624 3.59 13.83 2.55
N LEU A 625 2.48 13.96 1.82
CA LEU A 625 1.29 14.63 2.34
C LEU A 625 0.65 13.85 3.50
N ALA A 626 0.77 12.52 3.52
CA ALA A 626 0.33 11.73 4.67
C ALA A 626 1.19 12.00 5.91
N GLU A 627 2.50 12.20 5.77
CA GLU A 627 3.39 12.55 6.89
C GLU A 627 3.00 13.88 7.55
N ASP A 628 2.43 14.84 6.80
CA ASP A 628 1.87 16.07 7.36
C ASP A 628 0.47 15.86 7.99
N ILE A 629 -0.39 15.07 7.34
CA ILE A 629 -1.79 14.92 7.74
C ILE A 629 -1.96 14.07 9.01
N MET A 630 -1.32 12.90 9.07
CA MET A 630 -1.57 11.92 10.13
C MET A 630 -1.23 12.44 11.54
N PRO A 631 -0.12 13.18 11.76
CA PRO A 631 0.21 13.75 13.06
C PRO A 631 -0.78 14.81 13.55
N ALA A 632 -1.47 15.51 12.64
CA ALA A 632 -2.41 16.57 12.95
C ALA A 632 -3.85 16.09 13.17
N ALA A 633 -4.18 14.86 12.75
CA ALA A 633 -5.53 14.31 12.87
C ALA A 633 -5.98 14.18 14.34
N GLU A 634 -7.22 14.54 14.63
CA GLU A 634 -7.88 14.27 15.91
C GLU A 634 -8.89 13.15 15.78
N ILE A 635 -9.66 13.13 14.67
CA ILE A 635 -10.52 12.01 14.29
C ILE A 635 -9.95 11.33 13.06
N SER A 636 -9.92 10.00 13.12
CA SER A 636 -9.56 9.12 12.01
C SER A 636 -10.81 8.46 11.44
N GLU A 637 -11.26 8.86 10.25
CA GLU A 637 -12.46 8.31 9.62
C GLU A 637 -12.18 6.96 8.95
N GLN A 638 -12.66 5.89 9.60
CA GLN A 638 -12.47 4.50 9.21
C GLN A 638 -13.80 3.81 8.93
N ILE A 639 -14.55 4.45 8.05
CA ILE A 639 -15.98 4.19 7.83
C ILE A 639 -16.26 3.27 6.66
N SER A 640 -15.40 2.30 6.35
CA SER A 640 -15.69 1.35 5.28
C SER A 640 -16.95 0.53 5.60
N THR A 641 -17.66 0.03 4.58
CA THR A 641 -18.78 -0.89 4.82
C THR A 641 -18.24 -2.12 5.53
N ALA A 642 -18.85 -2.57 6.63
CA ALA A 642 -18.39 -3.75 7.34
C ALA A 642 -18.31 -4.96 6.39
N SER A 643 -17.30 -5.82 6.57
CA SER A 643 -16.95 -6.91 5.66
C SER A 643 -16.40 -6.48 4.29
N MET A 644 -15.82 -5.29 4.15
CA MET A 644 -15.19 -4.85 2.88
C MET A 644 -13.74 -4.41 3.02
N GLU A 645 -13.32 -3.88 4.18
CA GLU A 645 -11.93 -3.55 4.45
C GLU A 645 -11.19 -4.75 5.02
N ALA A 646 -10.22 -5.27 4.27
CA ALA A 646 -9.43 -6.41 4.74
C ALA A 646 -8.62 -6.12 6.02
N SER A 647 -8.16 -4.88 6.21
CA SER A 647 -7.40 -4.47 7.38
C SER A 647 -7.43 -2.95 7.50
N GLY A 648 -6.70 -2.25 6.63
CA GLY A 648 -6.44 -0.82 6.76
C GLY A 648 -5.19 -0.56 7.59
N THR A 649 -4.28 0.25 7.07
CA THR A 649 -3.07 0.69 7.77
C THR A 649 -3.06 2.19 8.04
N GLY A 650 -4.01 2.95 7.48
CA GLY A 650 -4.16 4.38 7.73
C GLY A 650 -4.66 4.66 9.15
N ASN A 651 -5.59 3.84 9.63
CA ASN A 651 -6.07 3.80 11.01
C ASN A 651 -4.92 3.61 12.01
N MET A 652 -4.02 2.65 11.77
CA MET A 652 -2.86 2.39 12.63
C MET A 652 -1.94 3.61 12.73
N LYS A 653 -1.71 4.33 11.62
CA LYS A 653 -0.86 5.54 11.60
C LYS A 653 -1.46 6.67 12.41
N MET A 654 -2.74 6.92 12.22
CA MET A 654 -3.46 7.97 12.93
C MET A 654 -3.60 7.63 14.42
N MET A 655 -3.87 6.37 14.77
CA MET A 655 -3.85 5.86 16.14
C MET A 655 -2.49 6.08 16.81
N MET A 656 -1.39 5.72 16.13
CA MET A 656 -0.02 5.92 16.63
C MET A 656 0.32 7.39 16.87
N ASN A 657 -0.34 8.30 16.15
CA ASN A 657 -0.23 9.75 16.33
C ASN A 657 -1.32 10.34 17.24
N GLY A 658 -2.10 9.51 17.95
CA GLY A 658 -3.08 9.94 18.93
C GLY A 658 -4.42 10.43 18.39
N ALA A 659 -4.73 10.18 17.11
CA ALA A 659 -6.09 10.38 16.62
C ALA A 659 -7.00 9.24 17.12
N ILE A 660 -8.25 9.57 17.43
CA ILE A 660 -9.26 8.60 17.85
C ILE A 660 -10.01 8.13 16.61
N THR A 661 -10.17 6.81 16.50
CA THR A 661 -10.90 6.22 15.37
C THR A 661 -12.40 6.46 15.51
N LEU A 662 -13.02 6.94 14.44
CA LEU A 662 -14.46 6.91 14.23
C LEU A 662 -14.70 5.99 13.03
N GLY A 663 -15.33 4.83 13.26
CA GLY A 663 -15.37 3.78 12.24
C GLY A 663 -16.38 2.68 12.48
N THR A 664 -16.46 1.78 11.51
CA THR A 664 -17.23 0.52 11.61
C THR A 664 -16.39 -0.56 12.28
N MET A 665 -17.04 -1.63 12.76
CA MET A 665 -16.38 -2.88 13.19
C MET A 665 -15.93 -3.68 11.97
N ASP A 666 -14.90 -3.17 11.28
CA ASP A 666 -14.36 -3.75 10.05
C ASP A 666 -12.83 -3.71 10.02
N GLY A 667 -12.22 -4.66 9.32
CA GLY A 667 -10.77 -4.77 9.20
C GLY A 667 -10.03 -4.65 10.53
N ALA A 668 -8.98 -3.84 10.58
CA ALA A 668 -8.17 -3.61 11.77
C ALA A 668 -8.84 -2.71 12.81
N ASN A 669 -10.01 -2.10 12.54
CA ASN A 669 -10.74 -1.34 13.57
C ASN A 669 -11.21 -2.27 14.70
N VAL A 670 -11.51 -3.53 14.39
CA VAL A 670 -11.86 -4.54 15.40
C VAL A 670 -10.71 -4.73 16.38
N GLU A 671 -9.50 -4.97 15.86
CA GLU A 671 -8.29 -5.13 16.69
C GLU A 671 -7.94 -3.85 17.46
N ILE A 672 -8.15 -2.66 16.86
CA ILE A 672 -7.99 -1.39 17.57
C ILE A 672 -8.98 -1.31 18.74
N ALA A 673 -10.27 -1.58 18.51
CA ALA A 673 -11.33 -1.51 19.52
C ALA A 673 -11.08 -2.47 20.69
N GLU A 674 -10.60 -3.68 20.41
CA GLU A 674 -10.21 -4.67 21.42
C GLU A 674 -9.04 -4.20 22.28
N LEU A 675 -8.06 -3.52 21.69
CA LEU A 675 -6.86 -3.05 22.39
C LEU A 675 -7.08 -1.79 23.22
N VAL A 676 -7.82 -0.82 22.69
CA VAL A 676 -8.02 0.48 23.34
C VAL A 676 -9.24 0.50 24.26
N GLY A 677 -10.17 -0.45 24.12
CA GLY A 677 -11.44 -0.44 24.84
C GLY A 677 -12.49 0.45 24.17
N LYS A 678 -13.77 0.09 24.33
CA LYS A 678 -14.91 0.75 23.67
C LYS A 678 -15.08 2.22 24.07
N GLU A 679 -14.50 2.63 25.18
CA GLU A 679 -14.50 3.99 25.69
C GLU A 679 -13.48 4.91 25.03
N ASN A 680 -12.52 4.36 24.26
CA ASN A 680 -11.44 5.11 23.60
C ASN A 680 -11.52 5.06 22.06
N ILE A 681 -12.67 4.65 21.52
CA ILE A 681 -12.98 4.57 20.09
C ILE A 681 -14.47 4.85 19.84
N PHE A 682 -14.81 5.40 18.68
CA PHE A 682 -16.21 5.67 18.29
C PHE A 682 -16.66 4.69 17.19
N ILE A 683 -17.45 3.69 17.57
CA ILE A 683 -17.92 2.63 16.67
C ILE A 683 -19.41 2.81 16.33
N PHE A 684 -19.78 2.59 15.06
CA PHE A 684 -21.16 2.64 14.58
C PHE A 684 -21.43 1.64 13.43
N GLY A 685 -22.68 1.61 13.00
CA GLY A 685 -23.11 0.93 11.77
C GLY A 685 -23.39 -0.56 11.94
N LEU A 686 -23.72 -1.19 10.81
CA LEU A 686 -23.94 -2.63 10.71
C LEU A 686 -22.68 -3.44 11.06
N SER A 687 -22.89 -4.66 11.58
CA SER A 687 -21.84 -5.67 11.69
C SER A 687 -21.56 -6.35 10.35
N SER A 688 -20.40 -7.01 10.23
CA SER A 688 -20.06 -7.81 9.05
C SER A 688 -21.08 -8.93 8.80
N GLU A 689 -21.59 -9.57 9.85
CA GLU A 689 -22.62 -10.61 9.75
C GLU A 689 -23.93 -10.06 9.19
N GLU A 690 -24.35 -8.87 9.64
CA GLU A 690 -25.56 -8.21 9.13
C GLU A 690 -25.41 -7.83 7.65
N VAL A 691 -24.25 -7.27 7.25
CA VAL A 691 -23.95 -6.93 5.85
C VAL A 691 -23.99 -8.17 4.96
N ILE A 692 -23.27 -9.23 5.34
CA ILE A 692 -23.23 -10.50 4.60
C ILE A 692 -24.64 -11.10 4.50
N ASN A 693 -25.43 -11.07 5.58
CA ASN A 693 -26.80 -11.56 5.58
C ASN A 693 -27.69 -10.77 4.59
N TYR A 694 -27.60 -9.43 4.55
CA TYR A 694 -28.35 -8.64 3.57
C TYR A 694 -27.94 -8.95 2.13
N GLN A 695 -26.65 -9.19 1.89
CA GLN A 695 -26.14 -9.52 0.55
C GLN A 695 -26.58 -10.90 0.08
N LEU A 696 -26.60 -11.89 0.97
CA LEU A 696 -26.97 -13.26 0.64
C LEU A 696 -28.48 -13.48 0.61
N ASN A 697 -29.22 -12.87 1.54
CA ASN A 697 -30.63 -13.17 1.78
C ASN A 697 -31.59 -12.02 1.43
N GLY A 698 -31.07 -10.85 1.03
CA GLY A 698 -31.87 -9.65 0.78
C GLY A 698 -32.43 -9.04 2.08
N GLY A 699 -33.55 -8.31 1.98
CA GLY A 699 -34.21 -7.66 3.12
C GLY A 699 -33.81 -6.21 3.37
N TYR A 700 -32.96 -5.63 2.52
CA TYR A 700 -32.64 -4.21 2.51
C TYR A 700 -33.21 -3.52 1.27
N ARG A 701 -33.84 -2.36 1.46
CA ARG A 701 -34.32 -1.49 0.38
C ARG A 701 -33.97 -0.03 0.67
N ALA A 702 -33.04 0.53 -0.11
CA ALA A 702 -32.58 1.91 0.01
C ALA A 702 -33.73 2.93 -0.10
N GLU A 703 -34.66 2.66 -1.02
CA GLU A 703 -35.83 3.51 -1.28
C GLU A 703 -36.76 3.64 -0.06
N ASP A 704 -36.89 2.58 0.75
CA ASP A 704 -37.74 2.59 1.94
C ASP A 704 -37.16 3.53 3.00
N ILE A 705 -35.83 3.52 3.19
CA ILE A 705 -35.14 4.45 4.11
C ILE A 705 -35.26 5.89 3.59
N TYR A 706 -34.98 6.12 2.32
CA TYR A 706 -35.10 7.44 1.70
C TYR A 706 -36.50 8.05 1.88
N LYS A 707 -37.57 7.25 1.78
CA LYS A 707 -38.96 7.72 1.93
C LYS A 707 -39.38 7.96 3.38
N THR A 708 -38.77 7.28 4.35
CA THR A 708 -39.24 7.26 5.74
C THR A 708 -38.37 8.06 6.70
N ASP A 709 -37.09 8.26 6.39
CA ASP A 709 -36.16 9.02 7.21
C ASP A 709 -35.92 10.43 6.65
N SER A 710 -36.37 11.45 7.39
CA SER A 710 -36.23 12.84 6.95
C SER A 710 -34.78 13.34 6.89
N ARG A 711 -33.87 12.81 7.74
CA ARG A 711 -32.46 13.24 7.75
C ARG A 711 -31.78 12.74 6.48
N VAL A 712 -31.99 11.45 6.17
CA VAL A 712 -31.51 10.82 4.94
C VAL A 712 -32.12 11.52 3.72
N LYS A 713 -33.44 11.70 3.70
CA LYS A 713 -34.13 12.34 2.58
C LYS A 713 -33.56 13.73 2.29
N ASN A 714 -33.41 14.57 3.31
CA ASN A 714 -32.88 15.92 3.14
C ASN A 714 -31.42 15.94 2.66
N ALA A 715 -30.58 15.02 3.15
CA ALA A 715 -29.18 14.91 2.71
C ALA A 715 -29.07 14.40 1.25
N MET A 716 -29.94 13.47 0.84
CA MET A 716 -29.99 12.97 -0.53
C MET A 716 -30.61 13.98 -1.50
N ASP A 717 -31.68 14.68 -1.11
CA ASP A 717 -32.31 15.72 -1.91
C ASP A 717 -31.34 16.89 -2.21
N ALA A 718 -30.41 17.16 -1.30
CA ALA A 718 -29.33 18.14 -1.49
C ALA A 718 -28.46 17.86 -2.73
N LEU A 719 -28.40 16.60 -3.19
CA LEU A 719 -27.65 16.22 -4.39
C LEU A 719 -28.33 16.67 -5.69
N ILE A 720 -29.64 16.92 -5.65
CA ILE A 720 -30.48 17.16 -6.84
C ILE A 720 -31.22 18.52 -6.82
N ASN A 721 -31.25 19.23 -5.70
CA ASN A 721 -32.01 20.48 -5.52
C ASN A 721 -31.19 21.76 -5.75
N GLU A 722 -30.09 21.69 -6.49
CA GLU A 722 -29.18 22.81 -6.80
C GLU A 722 -28.55 23.51 -5.58
N GLN A 723 -28.59 22.89 -4.39
CA GLN A 723 -28.03 23.45 -3.14
C GLN A 723 -26.53 23.82 -3.28
N PHE A 724 -25.78 23.10 -4.12
CA PHE A 724 -24.36 23.36 -4.37
C PHE A 724 -24.09 24.12 -5.67
N GLY A 725 -25.13 24.74 -6.25
CA GLY A 725 -25.08 25.61 -7.42
C GLY A 725 -25.86 25.05 -8.62
N ARG A 726 -26.44 25.94 -9.44
CA ARG A 726 -27.30 25.60 -10.60
C ARG A 726 -26.63 24.73 -11.67
N ASN A 727 -25.29 24.74 -11.73
CA ASN A 727 -24.52 23.95 -12.68
C ASN A 727 -24.12 22.57 -12.13
N TYR A 728 -24.51 22.25 -10.89
CA TYR A 728 -24.14 21.03 -10.18
C TYR A 728 -25.40 20.27 -9.74
N ALA A 729 -25.85 19.34 -10.58
CA ALA A 729 -26.84 18.34 -10.21
C ALA A 729 -26.14 16.98 -10.18
N PHE A 730 -25.98 16.40 -9.00
CA PHE A 730 -25.33 15.10 -8.78
C PHE A 730 -26.36 13.97 -8.89
N ASN A 731 -27.16 14.03 -9.96
CA ASN A 731 -28.24 13.09 -10.25
C ASN A 731 -27.69 11.67 -10.36
N ASP A 732 -26.54 11.51 -11.00
CA ASP A 732 -25.89 10.22 -11.20
C ASP A 732 -25.58 9.56 -9.85
N LEU A 733 -25.00 10.28 -8.88
CA LEU A 733 -24.82 9.77 -7.51
C LEU A 733 -26.15 9.43 -6.83
N TYR A 734 -27.15 10.31 -6.91
CA TYR A 734 -28.47 10.09 -6.31
C TYR A 734 -29.15 8.82 -6.86
N TYR A 735 -29.20 8.69 -8.18
CA TYR A 735 -29.81 7.54 -8.84
C TYR A 735 -28.96 6.28 -8.69
N HIS A 736 -27.62 6.40 -8.68
CA HIS A 736 -26.73 5.27 -8.44
C HIS A 736 -26.99 4.64 -7.07
N VAL A 737 -27.14 5.45 -6.02
CA VAL A 737 -27.46 4.97 -4.67
C VAL A 737 -28.86 4.32 -4.65
N LEU A 738 -29.90 4.96 -5.18
CA LEU A 738 -31.26 4.44 -5.06
C LEU A 738 -31.58 3.29 -6.01
N THR A 739 -31.12 3.36 -7.26
CA THR A 739 -31.44 2.37 -8.32
C THR A 739 -30.66 1.08 -8.11
N ASN A 740 -29.39 1.15 -7.66
CA ASN A 740 -28.59 -0.03 -7.34
C ASN A 740 -28.83 -0.54 -5.93
N ASN A 741 -29.87 -0.02 -5.25
CA ASN A 741 -30.24 -0.41 -3.90
C ASN A 741 -29.11 -0.26 -2.86
N ASP A 742 -28.31 0.80 -2.99
CA ASP A 742 -27.25 1.21 -2.07
C ASP A 742 -26.35 0.04 -1.64
N PRO A 743 -25.50 -0.48 -2.55
CA PRO A 743 -24.74 -1.71 -2.30
C PRO A 743 -23.76 -1.63 -1.13
N TYR A 744 -23.49 -0.42 -0.64
CA TYR A 744 -22.55 -0.13 0.46
C TYR A 744 -23.24 0.44 1.71
N PHE A 745 -24.57 0.27 1.80
CA PHE A 745 -25.36 0.57 3.00
C PHE A 745 -25.15 2.00 3.54
N LEU A 746 -24.89 2.97 2.65
CA LEU A 746 -24.76 4.39 2.98
C LEU A 746 -25.98 4.89 3.75
N LEU A 747 -27.19 4.60 3.26
CA LEU A 747 -28.43 5.11 3.85
C LEU A 747 -28.77 4.38 5.14
N LYS A 748 -28.44 3.09 5.23
CA LYS A 748 -28.69 2.27 6.42
C LYS A 748 -27.83 2.70 7.61
N ASP A 749 -26.55 3.01 7.37
CA ASP A 749 -25.62 3.42 8.42
C ASP A 749 -25.67 4.93 8.76
N PHE A 750 -26.28 5.75 7.88
CA PHE A 750 -26.29 7.21 7.98
C PHE A 750 -26.63 7.76 9.35
N ASN A 751 -27.75 7.33 9.95
CA ASN A 751 -28.18 7.88 11.24
C ASN A 751 -27.19 7.54 12.36
N SER A 752 -26.78 6.27 12.46
CA SER A 752 -25.83 5.84 13.48
C SER A 752 -24.47 6.55 13.33
N TYR A 753 -24.06 6.85 12.10
CA TYR A 753 -22.85 7.60 11.81
C TYR A 753 -22.93 9.06 12.27
N VAL A 754 -24.05 9.73 12.01
CA VAL A 754 -24.24 11.11 12.46
C VAL A 754 -24.34 11.14 13.99
N ASP A 755 -25.06 10.21 14.61
CA ASP A 755 -25.27 10.19 16.05
C ASP A 755 -23.96 9.91 16.81
N ILE A 756 -23.11 9.00 16.31
CA ILE A 756 -21.79 8.76 16.92
C ILE A 756 -20.86 9.95 16.74
N HIS A 757 -20.93 10.65 15.60
CA HIS A 757 -20.14 11.86 15.37
C HIS A 757 -20.53 12.97 16.36
N LEU A 758 -21.82 13.20 16.59
CA LEU A 758 -22.29 14.15 17.60
C LEU A 758 -21.80 13.79 19.01
N THR A 759 -21.73 12.48 19.31
CA THR A 759 -21.16 11.98 20.58
C THR A 759 -19.67 12.26 20.68
N ALA A 760 -18.91 12.09 19.58
CA ALA A 760 -17.49 12.42 19.52
C ALA A 760 -17.26 13.92 19.74
N MET A 761 -18.05 14.79 19.09
CA MET A 761 -17.97 16.24 19.26
C MET A 761 -18.30 16.69 20.69
N ALA A 762 -19.30 16.07 21.32
CA ALA A 762 -19.61 16.33 22.72
C ALA A 762 -18.47 15.89 23.65
N THR A 763 -17.85 14.75 23.37
CA THR A 763 -16.71 14.23 24.14
C THR A 763 -15.47 15.12 23.99
N TYR A 764 -15.24 15.69 22.81
CA TYR A 764 -14.11 16.60 22.52
C TYR A 764 -14.12 17.89 23.36
N GLN A 765 -15.29 18.29 23.88
CA GLN A 765 -15.40 19.43 24.79
C GLN A 765 -14.73 19.17 26.15
N ASP A 766 -14.64 17.90 26.57
CA ASP A 766 -13.82 17.47 27.70
C ASP A 766 -12.40 17.17 27.23
N LYS A 767 -11.55 18.20 27.26
CA LYS A 767 -10.16 18.13 26.79
C LYS A 767 -9.34 17.08 27.53
N ARG A 768 -9.54 16.95 28.85
CA ARG A 768 -8.82 15.98 29.66
C ARG A 768 -9.18 14.56 29.22
N LYS A 769 -10.47 14.27 29.10
CA LYS A 769 -10.94 12.96 28.63
C LYS A 769 -10.45 12.66 27.20
N TRP A 770 -10.51 13.63 26.29
CA TRP A 770 -10.02 13.45 24.93
C TRP A 770 -8.52 13.12 24.88
N ASN A 771 -7.71 13.84 25.66
CA ASN A 771 -6.27 13.59 25.73
C ASN A 771 -5.95 12.21 26.37
N GLN A 772 -6.76 11.76 27.33
CA GLN A 772 -6.66 10.40 27.88
C GLN A 772 -6.99 9.32 26.85
N MET A 773 -8.02 9.53 26.03
CA MET A 773 -8.34 8.63 24.91
C MET A 773 -7.21 8.63 23.87
N SER A 774 -6.67 9.80 23.53
CA SER A 774 -5.54 9.97 22.61
C SER A 774 -4.30 9.23 23.12
N LEU A 775 -3.93 9.42 24.38
CA LEU A 775 -2.82 8.71 25.04
C LEU A 775 -3.03 7.20 25.02
N THR A 776 -4.25 6.73 25.26
CA THR A 776 -4.56 5.29 25.22
C THR A 776 -4.33 4.71 23.83
N ASN A 777 -4.71 5.43 22.78
CA ASN A 777 -4.46 5.03 21.40
C ASN A 777 -2.94 4.97 21.10
N ILE A 778 -2.16 5.99 21.47
CA ILE A 778 -0.70 6.01 21.29
C ILE A 778 -0.06 4.82 22.02
N MET A 779 -0.40 4.66 23.30
CA MET A 779 0.13 3.62 24.18
C MET A 779 -0.07 2.21 23.60
N LYS A 780 -1.25 1.93 23.01
CA LYS A 780 -1.60 0.61 22.45
C LYS A 780 -1.11 0.41 21.02
N SER A 781 -0.69 1.47 20.33
CA SER A 781 -0.31 1.43 18.91
C SER A 781 0.93 0.58 18.63
N GLY A 782 1.79 0.34 19.62
CA GLY A 782 2.97 -0.53 19.51
C GLY A 782 2.67 -1.94 19.02
N GLN A 783 1.46 -2.45 19.26
CA GLN A 783 1.00 -3.74 18.76
C GLN A 783 0.90 -3.79 17.22
N PHE A 784 0.70 -2.64 16.58
CA PHE A 784 0.60 -2.49 15.13
C PHE A 784 1.93 -2.14 14.45
N SER A 785 3.06 -2.30 15.15
CA SER A 785 4.37 -2.21 14.50
C SER A 785 4.52 -3.32 13.44
N SER A 786 5.00 -2.95 12.26
CA SER A 786 5.36 -3.92 11.22
C SER A 786 6.50 -4.85 11.66
N ASP A 787 7.29 -4.50 12.68
CA ASP A 787 8.34 -5.39 13.20
C ASP A 787 7.72 -6.66 13.81
N ARG A 788 6.64 -6.49 14.59
CA ARG A 788 5.89 -7.63 15.14
C ARG A 788 5.33 -8.48 14.00
N THR A 789 4.75 -7.86 12.98
CA THR A 789 4.24 -8.58 11.81
C THR A 789 5.35 -9.38 11.14
N ILE A 790 6.50 -8.76 10.85
CA ILE A 790 7.63 -9.42 10.20
C ILE A 790 8.22 -10.55 11.05
N GLN A 791 8.34 -10.40 12.37
CA GLN A 791 8.78 -11.48 13.26
C GLN A 791 7.84 -12.70 13.18
N GLN A 792 6.52 -12.47 13.12
CA GLN A 792 5.55 -13.55 12.94
C GLN A 792 5.69 -14.22 11.58
N TYR A 793 5.86 -13.46 10.49
CA TYR A 793 6.12 -14.05 9.16
C TYR A 793 7.43 -14.85 9.14
N ALA A 794 8.52 -14.26 9.67
CA ALA A 794 9.85 -14.87 9.74
C ALA A 794 9.84 -16.19 10.52
N THR A 795 9.07 -16.27 11.60
CA THR A 795 8.99 -17.46 12.46
C THR A 795 8.02 -18.50 11.91
N ASP A 796 6.81 -18.08 11.53
CA ASP A 796 5.72 -19.02 11.22
C ASP A 796 5.77 -19.52 9.78
N ILE A 797 6.15 -18.67 8.83
CA ILE A 797 6.03 -18.93 7.39
C ILE A 797 7.42 -19.08 6.76
N TRP A 798 8.25 -18.03 6.83
CA TRP A 798 9.48 -17.95 6.05
C TRP A 798 10.64 -18.77 6.65
N LYS A 799 10.59 -19.08 7.95
CA LYS A 799 11.64 -19.80 8.69
C LYS A 799 13.01 -19.15 8.51
N LEU A 800 13.12 -17.86 8.86
CA LEU A 800 14.35 -17.06 8.73
C LEU A 800 15.21 -16.99 9.99
N ASN A 801 14.74 -17.55 11.11
CA ASN A 801 15.44 -17.57 12.39
C ASN A 801 16.50 -18.67 12.46
#